data_AF-A0A538A6W5-F1
#
_entry.id   AF-A0A538A6W5-F1
#
_cell.length_a   1.000
_cell.length_b   1.000
_cell.length_c   1.000
_cell.angle_alpha   90.00
_cell.angle_beta   90.00
_cell.angle_gamma   90.00
#
_symmetry.space_group_name_H-M   'P 1'
#
loop_
_entity.id
_entity.type
_entity.pdbx_description
1 polymer ?
#
loop_
_entity_poly.entity_id
_entity_poly.type
_entity_poly.pdbx_seq_one_letter_code
_entity_poly.pdbx_strand_id
1 'polypeptide(L)'
;PRRGRARARVIQLVGAVTLLIASVIAVALFPRSVLVFLAFQAALLAVYLARMPAWLRAALLGLALLVMMPLIGLYNGYYLEVATQVGIFVALALGLNIVVGLAGLLDLGYVAFFAVGAYAWAIFGSPQANAIFGGGFPLAPIWFYVFLLVGLAVAGATGVVLGLPVLRLRGDYLAIVTLGFGEVIRVLANNLDKPINLTNGPRGITPIVRPPAPLGMPYPEYFYFLVLAIVAVVVLVNRRLENSHLGRAWEAIREDELAAQAMGVPLVRSKLLAFACGASFAGIMGVVFSAKQVFINPESFTFLESIGVLAMVILGGMGSIPGAVLGATVVTVLNLQVLKGFSLWLNELKNAGFTVLGFNLANLPTQLEPAKYERMIFGIILVLMMIFRPQGILPVRRRQRELARRASAGVTKRFGGLTAVNQVDFTLDAGIASIIGPNGAGKTTLFNIFTGLDQADAGAVTFRGAALAGLRPDQIVALGICRTFQNIRLFANMTAIENVLVGMHARISLGLWDVLSRRPRFREVEGALGQRAEELLERVGLTRQANEVARNLPYGDQRRLELARALASAPSLLLLDEPSAGMTQGEAAALMRLLRSLVADLGLAILLIEHNMRVVMEVSDRVTVLDYGEKIAEGRPADVQRDARVIEAYLGRGRAMGRSVVS
;
A
#
# COMPACT_ATOMS: atom_id res chain seq x y z
N PRO A 1 -24.34 18.14 27.17
CA PRO A 1 -23.29 17.62 26.25
C PRO A 1 -23.08 18.41 24.93
N ARG A 2 -24.13 18.83 24.20
CA ARG A 2 -23.99 19.54 22.90
C ARG A 2 -23.42 20.97 23.00
N ARG A 3 -23.83 21.77 23.99
CA ARG A 3 -23.31 23.15 24.21
C ARG A 3 -21.81 23.19 24.60
N GLY A 4 -21.34 22.22 25.39
CA GLY A 4 -19.92 22.10 25.76
C GLY A 4 -19.01 21.75 24.56
N ARG A 5 -19.49 20.91 23.64
CA ARG A 5 -18.76 20.61 22.40
C ARG A 5 -18.68 21.83 21.46
N ALA A 6 -19.71 22.67 21.41
CA ALA A 6 -19.69 23.90 20.60
C ALA A 6 -18.68 24.92 21.14
N ARG A 7 -18.67 25.19 22.45
CA ARG A 7 -17.66 26.06 23.08
C ARG A 7 -16.23 25.57 22.86
N ALA A 8 -15.99 24.27 23.02
CA ALA A 8 -14.67 23.69 22.78
C ALA A 8 -14.17 23.87 21.34
N ARG A 9 -15.07 23.80 20.34
CA ARG A 9 -14.72 24.06 18.92
C ARG A 9 -14.36 25.52 18.68
N VAL A 10 -15.11 26.45 19.26
CA VAL A 10 -14.84 27.89 19.12
C VAL A 10 -13.51 28.26 19.77
N ILE A 11 -13.24 27.74 20.98
CA ILE A 11 -11.96 27.97 21.67
C ILE A 11 -10.78 27.44 20.86
N GLN A 12 -10.89 26.22 20.30
CA GLN A 12 -9.85 25.65 19.45
C GLN A 12 -9.63 26.44 18.16
N LEU A 13 -10.71 26.95 17.55
CA LEU A 13 -10.63 27.78 16.36
C LEU A 13 -9.93 29.11 16.65
N VAL A 14 -10.37 29.84 17.67
CA VAL A 14 -9.77 31.12 18.09
C VAL A 14 -8.31 30.90 18.44
N GLY A 15 -7.99 29.89 19.25
CA GLY A 15 -6.61 29.58 19.61
C GLY A 15 -5.71 29.28 18.41
N ALA A 16 -6.21 28.50 17.43
CA ALA A 16 -5.44 28.16 16.25
C ALA A 16 -5.20 29.38 15.33
N VAL A 17 -6.21 30.23 15.14
CA VAL A 17 -6.08 31.47 14.34
C VAL A 17 -5.14 32.46 15.01
N THR A 18 -5.29 32.67 16.32
CA THR A 18 -4.40 33.55 17.09
C THR A 18 -2.96 33.09 17.03
N LEU A 19 -2.70 31.78 17.20
CA LEU A 19 -1.36 31.21 17.10
C LEU A 19 -0.75 31.45 15.71
N LEU A 20 -1.55 31.29 14.65
CA LEU A 20 -1.09 31.43 13.28
C LEU A 20 -0.75 32.89 12.96
N ILE A 21 -1.60 33.86 13.35
CA ILE A 21 -1.32 35.29 13.19
C ILE A 21 -0.10 35.70 14.04
N ALA A 22 -0.06 35.31 15.31
CA ALA A 22 1.04 35.63 16.21
C ALA A 22 2.38 35.09 15.68
N SER A 23 2.39 33.88 15.10
CA SER A 23 3.61 33.31 14.53
C SER A 23 4.13 34.09 13.31
N VAL A 24 3.25 34.60 12.45
CA VAL A 24 3.67 35.44 11.31
C VAL A 24 4.21 36.78 11.78
N ILE A 25 3.55 37.43 12.74
CA ILE A 25 4.03 38.69 13.33
C ILE A 25 5.39 38.47 13.99
N ALA A 26 5.56 37.38 14.74
CA ALA A 26 6.84 37.08 15.37
C ALA A 26 7.95 36.88 14.33
N VAL A 27 7.69 36.18 13.23
CA VAL A 27 8.67 36.00 12.14
C VAL A 27 9.01 37.34 11.47
N ALA A 28 8.03 38.23 11.31
CA ALA A 28 8.27 39.58 10.78
C ALA A 28 9.16 40.44 11.71
N LEU A 29 9.00 40.29 13.03
CA LEU A 29 9.81 40.99 14.03
C LEU A 29 11.23 40.40 14.16
N PHE A 30 11.38 39.09 14.00
CA PHE A 30 12.64 38.37 14.18
C PHE A 30 12.96 37.45 12.99
N PRO A 31 13.22 38.01 11.79
CA PRO A 31 13.32 37.24 10.55
C PRO A 31 14.49 36.26 10.49
N ARG A 32 15.51 36.43 11.35
CA ARG A 32 16.69 35.54 11.41
C ARG A 32 16.57 34.43 12.44
N SER A 33 15.54 34.43 13.28
CA SER A 33 15.41 33.48 14.39
C SER A 33 14.66 32.21 13.96
N VAL A 34 15.38 31.10 13.88
CA VAL A 34 14.81 29.78 13.59
C VAL A 34 13.76 29.36 14.63
N LEU A 35 13.98 29.72 15.91
CA LEU A 35 13.06 29.42 17.01
C LEU A 35 11.68 30.04 16.80
N VAL A 36 11.62 31.18 16.13
CA VAL A 36 10.37 31.90 15.87
C VAL A 36 9.60 31.28 14.70
N PHE A 37 10.29 30.68 13.74
CA PHE A 37 9.66 30.00 12.61
C PHE A 37 9.05 28.63 12.98
N LEU A 38 9.59 27.92 13.97
CA LEU A 38 9.05 26.63 14.41
C LEU A 38 7.59 26.72 14.91
N ALA A 39 7.23 27.83 15.57
CA ALA A 39 5.87 28.05 16.03
C ALA A 39 4.86 28.17 14.88
N PHE A 40 5.26 28.72 13.72
CA PHE A 40 4.41 28.76 12.52
C PHE A 40 4.08 27.36 12.01
N GLN A 41 5.05 26.45 11.99
CA GLN A 41 4.80 25.05 11.61
C GLN A 41 3.94 24.31 12.62
N ALA A 42 4.16 24.56 13.91
CA ALA A 42 3.31 24.04 14.97
C ALA A 42 1.86 24.55 14.83
N ALA A 43 1.68 25.81 14.40
CA ALA A 43 0.37 26.39 14.12
C ALA A 43 -0.36 25.66 12.98
N LEU A 44 0.34 25.33 11.89
CA LEU A 44 -0.23 24.54 10.79
C LEU A 44 -0.73 23.16 11.29
N LEU A 45 0.06 22.48 12.10
CA LEU A 45 -0.34 21.20 12.69
C LEU A 45 -1.51 21.37 13.67
N ALA A 46 -1.51 22.42 14.47
CA ALA A 46 -2.60 22.74 15.40
C ALA A 46 -3.93 22.98 14.66
N VAL A 47 -3.91 23.75 13.56
CA VAL A 47 -5.08 23.94 12.68
C VAL A 47 -5.57 22.60 12.12
N TYR A 48 -4.64 21.74 11.70
CA TYR A 48 -4.99 20.42 11.15
C TYR A 48 -5.66 19.51 12.20
N LEU A 49 -5.13 19.48 13.42
CA LEU A 49 -5.63 18.64 14.52
C LEU A 49 -6.90 19.19 15.19
N ALA A 50 -7.13 20.50 15.11
CA ALA A 50 -8.28 21.15 15.70
C ALA A 50 -9.61 20.64 15.14
N ARG A 51 -10.60 20.48 16.01
CA ARG A 51 -11.92 19.90 15.68
C ARG A 51 -12.82 20.97 15.05
N MET A 52 -12.60 21.27 13.77
CA MET A 52 -13.37 22.24 13.00
C MET A 52 -13.95 21.61 11.71
N PRO A 53 -14.97 22.22 11.06
CA PRO A 53 -15.47 21.71 9.79
C PRO A 53 -14.37 21.71 8.71
N ALA A 54 -14.42 20.72 7.81
CA ALA A 54 -13.35 20.46 6.84
C ALA A 54 -13.08 21.66 5.91
N TRP A 55 -14.12 22.39 5.50
CA TRP A 55 -13.99 23.57 4.65
C TRP A 55 -13.21 24.69 5.35
N LEU A 56 -13.47 24.93 6.64
CA LEU A 56 -12.80 25.97 7.41
C LEU A 56 -11.33 25.62 7.65
N ARG A 57 -11.05 24.34 7.97
CA ARG A 57 -9.68 23.84 8.07
C ARG A 57 -8.92 24.03 6.76
N ALA A 58 -9.54 23.68 5.63
CA ALA A 58 -8.95 23.85 4.32
C ALA A 58 -8.71 25.34 3.99
N ALA A 59 -9.64 26.22 4.35
CA ALA A 59 -9.49 27.66 4.16
C ALA A 59 -8.34 28.24 4.98
N LEU A 60 -8.20 27.86 6.26
CA LEU A 60 -7.11 28.34 7.12
C LEU A 60 -5.74 27.82 6.68
N LEU A 61 -5.64 26.53 6.33
CA LEU A 61 -4.41 25.98 5.77
C LEU A 61 -4.08 26.60 4.41
N GLY A 62 -5.10 26.85 3.58
CA GLY A 62 -4.97 27.55 2.31
C GLY A 62 -4.44 28.97 2.50
N LEU A 63 -5.00 29.74 3.43
CA LEU A 63 -4.52 31.08 3.79
C LEU A 63 -3.07 31.05 4.27
N ALA A 64 -2.74 30.09 5.13
CA ALA A 64 -1.40 29.98 5.69
C ALA A 64 -0.35 29.66 4.61
N LEU A 65 -0.66 28.76 3.67
CA LEU A 65 0.26 28.34 2.62
C LEU A 65 0.28 29.31 1.42
N LEU A 66 -0.87 29.82 0.97
CA LEU A 66 -0.94 30.66 -0.24
C LEU A 66 -0.60 32.13 0.02
N VAL A 67 -0.79 32.62 1.24
CA VAL A 67 -0.62 34.05 1.56
C VAL A 67 0.46 34.26 2.62
N MET A 68 0.33 33.58 3.77
CA MET A 68 1.20 33.87 4.92
C MET A 68 2.63 33.35 4.73
N MET A 69 2.81 32.20 4.09
CA MET A 69 4.14 31.66 3.81
C MET A 69 4.92 32.50 2.79
N PRO A 70 4.34 32.94 1.65
CA PRO A 70 4.99 33.93 0.77
C PRO A 70 5.30 35.25 1.48
N LEU A 71 4.39 35.74 2.34
CA LEU A 71 4.62 36.95 3.14
C LEU A 71 5.84 36.79 4.06
N ILE A 72 5.99 35.64 4.72
CA ILE A 72 7.21 35.29 5.49
C ILE A 72 8.45 35.30 4.57
N GLY A 73 8.32 34.78 3.35
CA GLY A 73 9.38 34.75 2.35
C GLY A 73 9.90 36.15 1.97
N LEU A 74 9.03 37.16 1.95
CA LEU A 74 9.42 38.56 1.70
C LEU A 74 10.34 39.11 2.80
N TYR A 75 10.18 38.66 4.05
CA TYR A 75 11.08 39.04 5.15
C TYR A 75 12.37 38.21 5.15
N ASN A 76 12.29 36.92 4.80
CA ASN A 76 13.46 36.05 4.69
C ASN A 76 13.22 34.92 3.67
N GLY A 77 13.86 35.04 2.50
CA GLY A 77 13.77 34.06 1.41
C GLY A 77 14.23 32.64 1.80
N TYR A 78 15.08 32.50 2.82
CA TYR A 78 15.51 31.19 3.32
C TYR A 78 14.33 30.31 3.78
N TYR A 79 13.33 30.90 4.46
CA TYR A 79 12.18 30.13 4.91
C TYR A 79 11.33 29.65 3.74
N LEU A 80 11.24 30.45 2.68
CA LEU A 80 10.55 30.07 1.45
C LEU A 80 11.29 28.93 0.73
N GLU A 81 12.62 28.96 0.72
CA GLU A 81 13.44 27.85 0.20
C GLU A 81 13.22 26.56 1.01
N VAL A 82 13.21 26.64 2.35
CA VAL A 82 12.93 25.48 3.21
C VAL A 82 11.52 24.95 2.97
N ALA A 83 10.51 25.82 2.86
CA ALA A 83 9.14 25.39 2.59
C ALA A 83 9.00 24.74 1.21
N THR A 84 9.74 25.24 0.21
CA THR A 84 9.82 24.61 -1.12
C THR A 84 10.46 23.23 -1.02
N GLN A 85 11.55 23.07 -0.25
CA GLN A 85 12.20 21.78 -0.04
C GLN A 85 11.32 20.78 0.70
N VAL A 86 10.58 21.24 1.72
CA VAL A 86 9.54 20.45 2.40
C VAL A 86 8.50 19.96 1.37
N GLY A 87 8.02 20.83 0.48
CA GLY A 87 7.06 20.45 -0.55
C GLY A 87 7.59 19.36 -1.49
N ILE A 88 8.87 19.45 -1.90
CA ILE A 88 9.53 18.42 -2.72
C ILE A 88 9.51 17.08 -2.00
N PHE A 89 9.98 17.03 -0.75
CA PHE A 89 10.04 15.79 0.02
C PHE A 89 8.66 15.26 0.43
N VAL A 90 7.67 16.12 0.62
CA VAL A 90 6.27 15.72 0.83
C VAL A 90 5.74 14.98 -0.39
N ALA A 91 5.96 15.49 -1.60
CA ALA A 91 5.54 14.81 -2.82
C ALA A 91 6.26 13.46 -3.01
N LEU A 92 7.56 13.40 -2.71
CA LEU A 92 8.34 12.16 -2.73
C LEU A 92 7.81 11.14 -1.72
N ALA A 93 7.61 11.55 -0.46
CA ALA A 93 7.10 10.69 0.61
C ALA A 93 5.69 10.18 0.29
N LEU A 94 4.82 11.01 -0.29
CA LEU A 94 3.48 10.59 -0.72
C LEU A 94 3.53 9.55 -1.84
N GLY A 95 4.43 9.69 -2.82
CA GLY A 95 4.61 8.67 -3.86
C GLY A 95 5.14 7.35 -3.31
N LEU A 96 6.14 7.38 -2.41
CA LEU A 96 6.65 6.18 -1.76
C LEU A 96 5.60 5.54 -0.84
N ASN A 97 4.72 6.35 -0.22
CA ASN A 97 3.64 5.86 0.62
C ASN A 97 2.58 5.06 -0.17
N ILE A 98 2.47 5.21 -1.49
CA ILE A 98 1.65 4.31 -2.31
C ILE A 98 2.27 2.91 -2.34
N VAL A 99 3.56 2.83 -2.63
CA VAL A 99 4.30 1.57 -2.83
C VAL A 99 4.47 0.84 -1.49
N VAL A 100 5.07 1.50 -0.51
CA VAL A 100 5.38 0.93 0.81
C VAL A 100 4.15 0.95 1.71
N GLY A 101 3.41 2.06 1.70
CA GLY A 101 2.31 2.28 2.62
C GLY A 101 1.04 1.51 2.26
N LEU A 102 0.54 1.66 1.03
CA LEU A 102 -0.69 1.00 0.60
C LEU A 102 -0.44 -0.43 0.14
N ALA A 103 0.51 -0.65 -0.78
CA ALA A 103 0.75 -1.96 -1.38
C ALA A 103 1.68 -2.88 -0.56
N GLY A 104 2.38 -2.36 0.45
CA GLY A 104 3.27 -3.16 1.31
C GLY A 104 4.58 -3.59 0.64
N LEU A 105 4.96 -2.95 -0.46
CA LEU A 105 6.14 -3.29 -1.24
C LEU A 105 7.31 -2.44 -0.73
N LEU A 106 8.33 -3.08 -0.15
CA LEU A 106 9.46 -2.35 0.39
C LEU A 106 10.39 -1.90 -0.75
N ASP A 107 10.43 -0.60 -1.01
CA ASP A 107 11.23 0.01 -2.08
C ASP A 107 12.34 0.89 -1.49
N LEU A 108 13.54 0.32 -1.40
CA LEU A 108 14.74 1.02 -0.95
C LEU A 108 15.43 1.79 -2.08
N GLY A 109 15.05 1.54 -3.33
CA GLY A 109 15.62 2.18 -4.51
C GLY A 109 14.90 3.43 -4.97
N TYR A 110 13.90 3.90 -4.23
CA TYR A 110 12.95 4.93 -4.66
C TYR A 110 13.59 6.21 -5.22
N VAL A 111 14.75 6.63 -4.69
CA VAL A 111 15.49 7.81 -5.17
C VAL A 111 15.90 7.70 -6.65
N ALA A 112 16.00 6.50 -7.22
CA ALA A 112 16.30 6.31 -8.63
C ALA A 112 15.22 6.92 -9.54
N PHE A 113 13.94 6.84 -9.16
CA PHE A 113 12.86 7.47 -9.93
C PHE A 113 12.96 9.00 -9.91
N PHE A 114 13.41 9.55 -8.78
CA PHE A 114 13.72 10.97 -8.64
C PHE A 114 14.91 11.38 -9.51
N ALA A 115 15.96 10.55 -9.56
CA ALA A 115 17.11 10.76 -10.45
C ALA A 115 16.70 10.73 -11.93
N VAL A 116 15.92 9.73 -12.36
CA VAL A 116 15.45 9.60 -13.75
C VAL A 116 14.71 10.85 -14.21
N GLY A 117 13.81 11.39 -13.39
CA GLY A 117 13.12 12.64 -13.69
C GLY A 117 14.06 13.85 -13.75
N ALA A 118 15.01 13.94 -12.81
CA ALA A 118 15.99 15.03 -12.79
C ALA A 118 16.89 15.03 -14.01
N TYR A 119 17.42 13.87 -14.42
CA TYR A 119 18.22 13.75 -15.64
C TYR A 119 17.40 13.98 -16.90
N ALA A 120 16.10 13.66 -16.92
CA ALA A 120 15.24 13.96 -18.06
C ALA A 120 15.21 15.46 -18.38
N TRP A 121 15.05 16.35 -17.40
CA TRP A 121 15.14 17.79 -17.68
C TRP A 121 16.57 18.30 -17.75
N ALA A 122 17.49 17.80 -16.93
CA ALA A 122 18.87 18.29 -16.94
C ALA A 122 19.57 18.10 -18.30
N ILE A 123 19.38 16.94 -18.96
CA ILE A 123 20.03 16.66 -20.25
C ILE A 123 19.52 17.62 -21.33
N PHE A 124 18.19 17.76 -21.48
CA PHE A 124 17.58 18.54 -22.56
C PHE A 124 17.46 20.05 -22.25
N GLY A 125 17.37 20.39 -20.96
CA GLY A 125 17.35 21.76 -20.46
C GLY A 125 18.74 22.36 -20.24
N SER A 126 19.82 21.69 -20.65
CA SER A 126 21.18 22.21 -20.60
C SER A 126 21.89 22.04 -21.95
N PRO A 127 23.08 22.64 -22.14
CA PRO A 127 23.91 22.37 -23.31
C PRO A 127 24.35 20.90 -23.46
N GLN A 128 24.16 20.04 -22.44
CA GLN A 128 24.62 18.65 -22.44
C GLN A 128 24.08 17.85 -23.62
N ALA A 129 22.81 18.07 -23.99
CA ALA A 129 22.21 17.39 -25.14
C ALA A 129 22.89 17.69 -26.49
N ASN A 130 23.67 18.79 -26.61
CA ASN A 130 24.46 19.04 -27.83
C ASN A 130 25.54 17.98 -28.05
N ALA A 131 26.05 17.33 -27.00
CA ALA A 131 27.01 16.24 -27.12
C ALA A 131 26.39 14.97 -27.75
N ILE A 132 25.05 14.87 -27.77
CA ILE A 132 24.30 13.72 -28.27
C ILE A 132 23.70 14.01 -29.66
N PHE A 133 23.13 15.21 -29.83
CA PHE A 133 22.31 15.56 -30.99
C PHE A 133 22.97 16.57 -31.94
N GLY A 134 24.15 17.09 -31.62
CA GLY A 134 24.92 17.97 -32.52
C GLY A 134 24.41 19.41 -32.63
N GLY A 135 23.47 19.86 -31.79
CA GLY A 135 22.99 21.24 -31.73
C GLY A 135 21.54 21.38 -31.27
N GLY A 136 21.09 22.61 -31.03
CA GLY A 136 19.68 22.92 -30.69
C GLY A 136 19.34 22.91 -29.19
N PHE A 137 20.35 22.74 -28.32
CA PHE A 137 20.17 22.70 -26.86
C PHE A 137 20.94 23.82 -26.14
N PRO A 138 20.46 24.32 -24.99
CA PRO A 138 19.29 23.85 -24.23
C PRO A 138 17.96 24.15 -24.95
N LEU A 139 16.95 23.31 -24.72
CA LEU A 139 15.59 23.60 -25.16
C LEU A 139 15.08 24.91 -24.56
N ALA A 140 14.14 25.55 -25.25
CA ALA A 140 13.51 26.77 -24.74
C ALA A 140 12.88 26.52 -23.34
N PRO A 141 12.97 27.50 -22.40
CA PRO A 141 12.47 27.35 -21.04
C PRO A 141 11.05 26.78 -20.90
N ILE A 142 10.17 27.10 -21.86
CA ILE A 142 8.76 26.66 -21.84
C ILE A 142 8.59 25.14 -21.91
N TRP A 143 9.57 24.43 -22.50
CA TRP A 143 9.55 22.96 -22.58
C TRP A 143 9.60 22.29 -21.20
N PHE A 144 10.06 23.00 -20.16
CA PHE A 144 10.03 22.50 -18.78
C PHE A 144 8.67 21.91 -18.39
N TYR A 145 7.56 22.56 -18.76
CA TYR A 145 6.22 22.08 -18.38
C TYR A 145 5.83 20.79 -19.10
N VAL A 146 6.28 20.60 -20.35
CA VAL A 146 6.15 19.33 -21.06
C VAL A 146 7.01 18.28 -20.38
N PHE A 147 8.21 18.65 -19.92
CA PHE A 147 9.09 17.75 -19.21
C PHE A 147 8.56 17.32 -17.83
N LEU A 148 7.63 18.05 -17.20
CA LEU A 148 6.91 17.52 -16.03
C LEU A 148 6.12 16.26 -16.39
N LEU A 149 5.49 16.23 -17.58
CA LEU A 149 4.75 15.06 -18.08
C LEU A 149 5.69 13.97 -18.60
N VAL A 150 6.80 14.34 -19.25
CA VAL A 150 7.83 13.39 -19.68
C VAL A 150 8.48 12.72 -18.46
N GLY A 151 8.84 13.49 -17.43
CA GLY A 151 9.38 12.99 -16.18
C GLY A 151 8.42 12.03 -15.48
N LEU A 152 7.12 12.36 -15.46
CA LEU A 152 6.07 11.46 -14.99
C LEU A 152 6.07 10.14 -15.78
N ALA A 153 6.03 10.22 -17.11
CA ALA A 153 5.89 9.05 -17.97
C ALA A 153 7.14 8.15 -17.95
N VAL A 154 8.33 8.74 -18.03
CA VAL A 154 9.60 8.02 -18.02
C VAL A 154 9.83 7.36 -16.66
N ALA A 155 9.63 8.09 -15.55
CA ALA A 155 9.78 7.48 -14.23
C ALA A 155 8.73 6.40 -13.97
N GLY A 156 7.48 6.60 -14.40
CA GLY A 156 6.44 5.58 -14.34
C GLY A 156 6.80 4.32 -15.15
N ALA A 157 7.33 4.49 -16.36
CA ALA A 157 7.81 3.39 -17.20
C ALA A 157 9.00 2.67 -16.55
N THR A 158 9.98 3.40 -16.01
CA THR A 158 11.06 2.82 -15.22
C THR A 158 10.52 2.05 -14.02
N GLY A 159 9.50 2.56 -13.33
CA GLY A 159 8.81 1.86 -12.24
C GLY A 159 8.21 0.53 -12.66
N VAL A 160 7.61 0.44 -13.85
CA VAL A 160 7.10 -0.81 -14.42
C VAL A 160 8.25 -1.77 -14.76
N VAL A 161 9.30 -1.28 -15.42
CA VAL A 161 10.48 -2.08 -15.80
C VAL A 161 11.17 -2.67 -14.57
N LEU A 162 11.41 -1.86 -13.54
CA LEU A 162 12.02 -2.30 -12.28
C LEU A 162 11.06 -3.18 -11.47
N GLY A 163 9.75 -2.94 -11.58
CA GLY A 163 8.73 -3.71 -10.90
C GLY A 163 8.63 -5.15 -11.43
N LEU A 164 8.91 -5.42 -12.71
CA LEU A 164 8.72 -6.73 -13.35
C LEU A 164 9.56 -7.86 -12.71
N PRO A 165 10.89 -7.76 -12.54
CA PRO A 165 11.69 -8.78 -11.85
C PRO A 165 11.28 -8.95 -10.39
N VAL A 166 10.90 -7.84 -9.77
CA VAL A 166 10.47 -7.72 -8.39
C VAL A 166 9.21 -8.54 -8.08
N LEU A 167 8.34 -8.79 -9.08
CA LEU A 167 7.10 -9.57 -8.89
C LEU A 167 7.33 -11.02 -8.43
N ARG A 168 8.52 -11.57 -8.68
CA ARG A 168 8.89 -12.93 -8.29
C ARG A 168 9.44 -13.01 -6.86
N LEU A 169 9.69 -11.86 -6.23
CA LEU A 169 10.36 -11.75 -4.94
C LEU A 169 9.37 -11.30 -3.86
N ARG A 170 9.65 -11.71 -2.62
CA ARG A 170 8.82 -11.40 -1.45
C ARG A 170 9.69 -10.99 -0.27
N GLY A 171 9.13 -10.15 0.61
CA GLY A 171 9.77 -9.73 1.85
C GLY A 171 11.12 -9.07 1.60
N ASP A 172 12.16 -9.56 2.28
CA ASP A 172 13.48 -8.93 2.29
C ASP A 172 14.19 -8.99 0.91
N TYR A 173 13.92 -10.00 0.10
CA TYR A 173 14.48 -10.09 -1.26
C TYR A 173 14.01 -8.95 -2.16
N LEU A 174 12.77 -8.49 -1.97
CA LEU A 174 12.24 -7.33 -2.68
C LEU A 174 13.02 -6.06 -2.30
N ALA A 175 13.33 -5.89 -1.02
CA ALA A 175 14.10 -4.76 -0.52
C ALA A 175 15.52 -4.71 -1.10
N ILE A 176 16.21 -5.85 -1.13
CA ILE A 176 17.58 -5.95 -1.63
C ILE A 176 17.65 -5.64 -3.11
N VAL A 177 16.69 -6.15 -3.90
CA VAL A 177 16.67 -5.91 -5.34
C VAL A 177 16.30 -4.47 -5.69
N THR A 178 15.35 -3.85 -4.97
CA THR A 178 15.05 -2.43 -5.17
C THR A 178 16.25 -1.54 -4.82
N LEU A 179 16.96 -1.83 -3.73
CA LEU A 179 18.23 -1.17 -3.39
C LEU A 179 19.25 -1.31 -4.53
N GLY A 180 19.45 -2.53 -5.03
CA GLY A 180 20.37 -2.81 -6.13
C GLY A 180 20.03 -1.98 -7.37
N PHE A 181 18.76 -1.91 -7.76
CA PHE A 181 18.34 -1.07 -8.88
C PHE A 181 18.52 0.43 -8.62
N GLY A 182 18.26 0.89 -7.39
CA GLY A 182 18.53 2.25 -6.96
C GLY A 182 19.99 2.66 -7.23
N GLU A 183 20.90 1.79 -6.80
CA GLU A 183 22.34 1.95 -7.00
C GLU A 183 22.77 1.81 -8.45
N VAL A 184 22.17 0.90 -9.22
CA VAL A 184 22.43 0.77 -10.66
C VAL A 184 22.15 2.08 -11.39
N ILE A 185 21.03 2.76 -11.12
CA ILE A 185 20.73 4.04 -11.77
C ILE A 185 21.76 5.12 -11.43
N ARG A 186 22.21 5.18 -10.17
CA ARG A 186 23.26 6.12 -9.74
C ARG A 186 24.59 5.83 -10.42
N VAL A 187 25.01 4.57 -10.43
CA VAL A 187 26.26 4.12 -11.06
C VAL A 187 26.21 4.34 -12.57
N LEU A 188 25.07 4.07 -13.20
CA LEU A 188 24.84 4.35 -14.61
C LEU A 188 25.00 5.85 -14.89
N ALA A 189 24.36 6.72 -14.10
CA ALA A 189 24.51 8.16 -14.25
C ALA A 189 25.96 8.63 -14.05
N ASN A 190 26.75 7.92 -13.25
CA ASN A 190 28.16 8.23 -13.02
C ASN A 190 29.09 7.79 -14.17
N ASN A 191 28.75 6.71 -14.89
CA ASN A 191 29.59 6.13 -15.94
C ASN A 191 29.10 6.41 -17.37
N LEU A 192 27.94 7.05 -17.55
CA LEU A 192 27.42 7.47 -18.84
C LEU A 192 28.09 8.74 -19.40
N ASP A 193 29.37 8.97 -19.07
CA ASP A 193 30.23 9.97 -19.71
C ASP A 193 30.91 9.42 -20.98
N LYS A 194 30.98 8.09 -21.14
CA LYS A 194 31.62 7.40 -22.27
C LYS A 194 30.82 6.17 -22.72
N PRO A 195 30.85 5.78 -24.01
CA PRO A 195 31.51 6.46 -25.12
C PRO A 195 30.76 7.72 -25.61
N ILE A 196 29.45 7.80 -25.39
CA ILE A 196 28.64 8.99 -25.64
C ILE A 196 28.39 9.67 -24.30
N ASN A 197 28.78 10.95 -24.19
CA ASN A 197 28.65 11.70 -22.94
C ASN A 197 27.18 12.12 -22.72
N LEU A 198 26.41 11.27 -22.05
CA LEU A 198 24.99 11.50 -21.77
C LEU A 198 24.78 12.33 -20.50
N THR A 199 25.54 12.04 -19.45
CA THR A 199 25.29 12.58 -18.09
C THR A 199 26.39 13.48 -17.56
N ASN A 200 27.52 13.59 -18.27
CA ASN A 200 28.74 14.25 -17.80
C ASN A 200 29.38 13.59 -16.56
N GLY A 201 28.96 12.36 -16.24
CA GLY A 201 29.52 11.53 -15.17
C GLY A 201 29.57 12.23 -13.80
N PRO A 202 30.67 12.12 -13.04
CA PRO A 202 30.80 12.74 -11.72
C PRO A 202 30.75 14.27 -11.75
N ARG A 203 31.10 14.89 -12.89
CA ARG A 203 31.11 16.35 -13.05
C ARG A 203 29.70 16.94 -13.01
N GLY A 204 28.68 16.14 -13.31
CA GLY A 204 27.29 16.57 -13.32
C GLY A 204 26.95 17.53 -14.46
N ILE A 205 25.68 17.92 -14.53
CA ILE A 205 25.12 18.74 -15.61
C ILE A 205 24.85 20.16 -15.11
N THR A 206 25.39 21.16 -15.80
CA THR A 206 25.19 22.60 -15.54
C THR A 206 25.56 23.43 -16.79
N PRO A 207 24.96 24.61 -17.00
CA PRO A 207 23.80 25.15 -16.29
C PRO A 207 22.49 24.57 -16.84
N ILE A 208 21.59 24.19 -15.94
CA ILE A 208 20.24 23.75 -16.29
C ILE A 208 19.32 24.98 -16.34
N VAL A 209 18.64 25.15 -17.47
CA VAL A 209 17.72 26.26 -17.72
C VAL A 209 16.53 26.20 -16.77
N ARG A 210 16.18 27.37 -16.22
CA ARG A 210 14.99 27.56 -15.38
C ARG A 210 13.76 27.78 -16.26
N PRO A 211 12.57 27.34 -15.82
CA PRO A 211 11.32 27.65 -16.51
C PRO A 211 11.04 29.17 -16.58
N PRO A 212 10.18 29.61 -17.51
CA PRO A 212 9.74 30.99 -17.56
C PRO A 212 8.82 31.27 -16.36
N ALA A 213 9.18 32.26 -15.55
CA ALA A 213 8.34 32.68 -14.43
C ALA A 213 7.16 33.53 -14.95
N PRO A 214 5.90 33.17 -14.69
CA PRO A 214 4.75 33.97 -15.07
C PRO A 214 4.79 35.35 -14.40
N LEU A 215 4.36 36.39 -15.12
CA LEU A 215 4.13 37.74 -14.57
C LEU A 215 5.36 38.39 -13.92
N GLY A 216 6.58 37.95 -14.27
CA GLY A 216 7.81 38.50 -13.68
C GLY A 216 8.03 38.12 -12.21
N MET A 217 7.33 37.09 -11.71
CA MET A 217 7.47 36.62 -10.33
C MET A 217 8.92 36.19 -10.06
N PRO A 218 9.52 36.55 -8.90
CA PRO A 218 10.86 36.08 -8.59
C PRO A 218 10.89 34.56 -8.39
N TYR A 219 12.04 33.96 -8.70
CA TYR A 219 12.17 32.50 -8.75
C TYR A 219 11.85 31.76 -7.44
N PRO A 220 12.24 32.25 -6.24
CA PRO A 220 11.89 31.59 -4.98
C PRO A 220 10.37 31.41 -4.79
N GLU A 221 9.60 32.47 -5.05
CA GLU A 221 8.13 32.49 -4.98
C GLU A 221 7.54 31.61 -6.07
N TYR A 222 8.06 31.71 -7.29
CA TYR A 222 7.59 30.89 -8.40
C TYR A 222 7.75 29.39 -8.13
N PHE A 223 8.93 28.95 -7.70
CA PHE A 223 9.17 27.55 -7.37
C PHE A 223 8.34 27.09 -6.16
N TYR A 224 8.12 27.97 -5.17
CA TYR A 224 7.24 27.67 -4.04
C TYR A 224 5.80 27.39 -4.51
N PHE A 225 5.21 28.27 -5.31
CA PHE A 225 3.85 28.08 -5.82
C PHE A 225 3.74 26.89 -6.78
N LEU A 226 4.75 26.67 -7.63
CA LEU A 226 4.80 25.50 -8.50
C LEU A 226 4.80 24.20 -7.70
N VAL A 227 5.67 24.08 -6.69
CA VAL A 227 5.74 22.90 -5.82
C VAL A 227 4.45 22.75 -5.03
N LEU A 228 3.89 23.83 -4.49
CA LEU A 228 2.63 23.80 -3.76
C LEU A 228 1.47 23.30 -4.63
N ALA A 229 1.40 23.73 -5.89
CA ALA A 229 0.42 23.26 -6.86
C ALA A 229 0.59 21.76 -7.16
N ILE A 230 1.83 21.31 -7.38
CA ILE A 230 2.14 19.88 -7.60
C ILE A 230 1.76 19.06 -6.36
N VAL A 231 2.12 19.49 -5.14
CA VAL A 231 1.75 18.82 -3.89
C VAL A 231 0.24 18.74 -3.74
N ALA A 232 -0.51 19.80 -4.07
CA ALA A 232 -1.96 19.78 -4.02
C ALA A 232 -2.55 18.72 -4.99
N VAL A 233 -2.00 18.63 -6.20
CA VAL A 233 -2.37 17.58 -7.18
C VAL A 233 -1.99 16.19 -6.67
N VAL A 234 -0.78 16.00 -6.13
CA VAL A 234 -0.32 14.72 -5.57
C VAL A 234 -1.22 14.27 -4.41
N VAL A 235 -1.59 15.16 -3.50
CA VAL A 235 -2.52 14.87 -2.39
C VAL A 235 -3.91 14.52 -2.91
N LEU A 236 -4.41 15.25 -3.90
CA LEU A 236 -5.70 14.97 -4.53
C LEU A 236 -5.71 13.58 -5.19
N VAL A 237 -4.67 13.27 -5.97
CA VAL A 237 -4.52 11.99 -6.65
C VAL A 237 -4.39 10.85 -5.64
N ASN A 238 -3.53 10.99 -4.63
CA ASN A 238 -3.37 9.98 -3.57
C ASN A 238 -4.71 9.69 -2.88
N ARG A 239 -5.48 10.72 -2.50
CA ARG A 239 -6.82 10.54 -1.91
C ARG A 239 -7.78 9.86 -2.87
N ARG A 240 -7.71 10.15 -4.18
CA ARG A 240 -8.56 9.49 -5.18
C ARG A 240 -8.20 8.02 -5.34
N LEU A 241 -6.91 7.68 -5.30
CA LEU A 241 -6.42 6.29 -5.38
C LEU A 241 -6.78 5.50 -4.11
N GLU A 242 -6.51 6.05 -2.92
CA GLU A 242 -6.83 5.44 -1.62
C GLU A 242 -8.33 5.13 -1.50
N ASN A 243 -9.20 6.08 -1.85
CA ASN A 243 -10.66 5.92 -1.75
C ASN A 243 -11.28 5.25 -2.99
N SER A 244 -10.62 4.25 -3.56
CA SER A 244 -11.10 3.52 -4.75
C SER A 244 -10.84 2.03 -4.62
N HIS A 245 -11.40 1.24 -5.55
CA HIS A 245 -11.10 -0.19 -5.65
C HIS A 245 -9.60 -0.50 -5.84
N LEU A 246 -8.80 0.40 -6.43
CA LEU A 246 -7.35 0.21 -6.56
C LEU A 246 -6.66 0.29 -5.20
N GLY A 247 -7.01 1.28 -4.39
CA GLY A 247 -6.51 1.42 -3.02
C GLY A 247 -6.88 0.21 -2.15
N ARG A 248 -8.13 -0.26 -2.24
CA ARG A 248 -8.59 -1.48 -1.55
C ARG A 248 -7.85 -2.73 -2.01
N ALA A 249 -7.54 -2.84 -3.31
CA ALA A 249 -6.77 -3.96 -3.85
C ALA A 249 -5.32 -3.95 -3.36
N TRP A 250 -4.66 -2.79 -3.30
CA TRP A 250 -3.31 -2.67 -2.74
C TRP A 250 -3.28 -3.02 -1.26
N GLU A 251 -4.25 -2.54 -0.48
CA GLU A 251 -4.36 -2.88 0.93
C GLU A 251 -4.61 -4.38 1.12
N ALA A 252 -5.47 -5.00 0.31
CA ALA A 252 -5.70 -6.45 0.35
C ALA A 252 -4.43 -7.26 0.04
N ILE A 253 -3.63 -6.85 -0.96
CA ILE A 253 -2.34 -7.49 -1.28
C ILE A 253 -1.37 -7.39 -0.11
N ARG A 254 -1.31 -6.22 0.55
CA ARG A 254 -0.46 -5.99 1.72
C ARG A 254 -0.84 -6.89 2.89
N GLU A 255 -2.14 -7.10 3.12
CA GLU A 255 -2.65 -7.92 4.23
C GLU A 255 -2.45 -9.42 3.99
N ASP A 256 -2.93 -9.94 2.85
CA ASP A 256 -2.78 -11.35 2.46
C ASP A 256 -2.86 -11.48 0.93
N GLU A 257 -1.69 -11.64 0.31
CA GLU A 257 -1.54 -11.76 -1.15
C GLU A 257 -2.34 -12.94 -1.74
N LEU A 258 -2.39 -14.08 -1.03
CA LEU A 258 -3.08 -15.27 -1.51
C LEU A 258 -4.60 -15.09 -1.43
N ALA A 259 -5.11 -14.48 -0.35
CA ALA A 259 -6.53 -14.15 -0.25
C ALA A 259 -6.95 -13.11 -1.28
N ALA A 260 -6.14 -12.07 -1.53
CA ALA A 260 -6.42 -11.08 -2.56
C ALA A 260 -6.51 -11.73 -3.96
N GLN A 261 -5.60 -12.65 -4.27
CA GLN A 261 -5.60 -13.37 -5.54
C GLN A 261 -6.83 -14.27 -5.70
N ALA A 262 -7.25 -14.96 -4.65
CA ALA A 262 -8.47 -15.78 -4.62
C ALA A 262 -9.77 -14.97 -4.75
N MET A 263 -9.71 -13.65 -4.53
CA MET A 263 -10.81 -12.71 -4.75
C MET A 263 -10.76 -12.03 -6.12
N GLY A 264 -9.86 -12.46 -7.00
CA GLY A 264 -9.79 -11.95 -8.36
C GLY A 264 -8.91 -10.71 -8.53
N VAL A 265 -8.08 -10.35 -7.54
CA VAL A 265 -7.15 -9.23 -7.66
C VAL A 265 -5.94 -9.65 -8.52
N PRO A 266 -5.68 -8.99 -9.67
CA PRO A 266 -4.55 -9.33 -10.53
C PRO A 266 -3.23 -8.80 -9.93
N LEU A 267 -2.56 -9.65 -9.13
CA LEU A 267 -1.36 -9.29 -8.36
C LEU A 267 -0.31 -8.53 -9.17
N VAL A 268 0.05 -9.04 -10.35
CA VAL A 268 1.05 -8.44 -11.23
C VAL A 268 0.67 -7.02 -11.63
N ARG A 269 -0.54 -6.82 -12.17
CA ARG A 269 -1.00 -5.51 -12.62
C ARG A 269 -1.11 -4.53 -11.46
N SER A 270 -1.65 -4.98 -10.32
CA SER A 270 -1.80 -4.15 -9.13
C SER A 270 -0.45 -3.69 -8.55
N LYS A 271 0.53 -4.60 -8.43
CA LYS A 271 1.88 -4.27 -7.95
C LYS A 271 2.60 -3.30 -8.90
N LEU A 272 2.55 -3.55 -10.21
CA LEU A 272 3.15 -2.66 -11.21
C LEU A 272 2.49 -1.28 -11.23
N LEU A 273 1.17 -1.20 -11.08
CA LEU A 273 0.47 0.09 -10.97
C LEU A 273 0.90 0.86 -9.72
N ALA A 274 1.13 0.19 -8.59
CA ALA A 274 1.63 0.85 -7.37
C ALA A 274 3.02 1.47 -7.62
N PHE A 275 3.96 0.71 -8.18
CA PHE A 275 5.30 1.20 -8.55
C PHE A 275 5.24 2.34 -9.55
N ALA A 276 4.46 2.21 -10.63
CA ALA A 276 4.31 3.25 -11.64
C ALA A 276 3.77 4.56 -11.06
N CYS A 277 2.73 4.48 -10.19
CA CYS A 277 2.14 5.66 -9.56
C CYS A 277 3.12 6.34 -8.58
N GLY A 278 3.85 5.56 -7.77
CA GLY A 278 4.86 6.12 -6.87
C GLY A 278 6.01 6.77 -7.64
N ALA A 279 6.59 6.05 -8.60
CA ALA A 279 7.70 6.51 -9.42
C ALA A 279 7.35 7.77 -10.24
N SER A 280 6.11 7.86 -10.74
CA SER A 280 5.62 9.03 -11.47
C SER A 280 5.76 10.34 -10.69
N PHE A 281 5.42 10.33 -9.39
CA PHE A 281 5.56 11.52 -8.55
C PHE A 281 7.03 11.87 -8.27
N ALA A 282 7.88 10.86 -8.08
CA ALA A 282 9.31 11.06 -7.98
C ALA A 282 9.90 11.67 -9.26
N GLY A 283 9.48 11.21 -10.44
CA GLY A 283 9.90 11.74 -11.73
C GLY A 283 9.55 13.22 -11.91
N ILE A 284 8.31 13.61 -11.60
CA ILE A 284 7.89 15.04 -11.64
C ILE A 284 8.77 15.87 -10.71
N MET A 285 8.98 15.41 -9.48
CA MET A 285 9.77 16.17 -8.52
C MET A 285 11.24 16.26 -8.94
N GLY A 286 11.78 15.24 -9.62
CA GLY A 286 13.13 15.26 -10.17
C GLY A 286 13.31 16.39 -11.18
N VAL A 287 12.35 16.56 -12.10
CA VAL A 287 12.33 17.66 -13.08
C VAL A 287 12.36 19.01 -12.37
N VAL A 288 11.48 19.21 -11.38
CA VAL A 288 11.43 20.45 -10.59
C VAL A 288 12.74 20.70 -9.83
N PHE A 289 13.29 19.66 -9.20
CA PHE A 289 14.53 19.74 -8.42
C PHE A 289 15.72 20.14 -9.30
N SER A 290 15.89 19.53 -10.47
CA SER A 290 16.97 19.85 -11.39
C SER A 290 16.92 21.30 -11.89
N ALA A 291 15.73 21.81 -12.23
CA ALA A 291 15.54 23.21 -12.63
C ALA A 291 15.79 24.19 -11.48
N LYS A 292 15.42 23.82 -10.24
CA LYS A 292 15.67 24.65 -9.06
C LYS A 292 17.15 24.74 -8.73
N GLN A 293 17.86 23.59 -8.72
CA GLN A 293 19.26 23.54 -8.33
C GLN A 293 20.21 24.04 -9.42
N VAL A 294 19.78 24.08 -10.69
CA VAL A 294 20.59 24.50 -11.85
C VAL A 294 21.81 23.60 -12.12
N PHE A 295 22.14 22.72 -11.17
CA PHE A 295 23.18 21.72 -11.21
C PHE A 295 22.66 20.43 -10.59
N ILE A 296 22.92 19.29 -11.24
CA ILE A 296 22.73 17.96 -10.65
C ILE A 296 23.94 17.07 -10.94
N ASN A 297 24.24 16.17 -10.01
CA ASN A 297 25.25 15.13 -10.18
C ASN A 297 24.74 13.80 -9.60
N PRO A 298 25.41 12.65 -9.89
CA PRO A 298 24.98 11.35 -9.37
C PRO A 298 24.94 11.27 -7.84
N GLU A 299 25.81 12.01 -7.15
CA GLU A 299 25.85 12.06 -5.67
C GLU A 299 24.65 12.76 -5.04
N SER A 300 23.83 13.45 -5.82
CA SER A 300 22.54 14.00 -5.34
C SER A 300 21.48 12.90 -5.11
N PHE A 301 21.72 11.67 -5.59
CA PHE A 301 20.73 10.58 -5.60
C PHE A 301 21.29 9.31 -4.95
N THR A 302 21.70 9.41 -3.68
CA THR A 302 22.31 8.28 -2.96
C THR A 302 21.27 7.38 -2.27
N PHE A 303 21.68 6.15 -1.96
CA PHE A 303 20.91 5.26 -1.09
C PHE A 303 20.46 5.91 0.23
N LEU A 304 21.30 6.76 0.84
CA LEU A 304 20.95 7.45 2.09
C LEU A 304 19.78 8.43 1.91
N GLU A 305 19.68 9.10 0.75
CA GLU A 305 18.51 9.94 0.43
C GLU A 305 17.24 9.10 0.30
N SER A 306 17.35 7.91 -0.28
CA SER A 306 16.23 6.96 -0.38
C SER A 306 15.75 6.51 1.00
N ILE A 307 16.68 6.15 1.91
CA ILE A 307 16.35 5.86 3.30
C ILE A 307 15.69 7.07 3.98
N GLY A 308 16.18 8.29 3.71
CA GLY A 308 15.58 9.52 4.22
C GLY A 308 14.10 9.63 3.88
N VAL A 309 13.73 9.43 2.61
CA VAL A 309 12.32 9.45 2.16
C VAL A 309 11.51 8.32 2.80
N LEU A 310 12.06 7.10 2.89
CA LEU A 310 11.40 5.98 3.56
C LEU A 310 11.14 6.29 5.04
N ALA A 311 12.12 6.85 5.72
CA ALA A 311 12.02 7.21 7.12
C ALA A 311 11.02 8.35 7.34
N MET A 312 10.85 9.30 6.41
CA MET A 312 9.76 10.27 6.45
C MET A 312 8.38 9.59 6.43
N VAL A 313 8.20 8.55 5.60
CA VAL A 313 6.95 7.77 5.52
C VAL A 313 6.71 6.97 6.79
N ILE A 314 7.74 6.27 7.28
CA ILE A 314 7.67 5.47 8.52
C ILE A 314 7.36 6.37 9.72
N LEU A 315 8.10 7.47 9.86
CA LEU A 315 7.98 8.40 10.99
C LEU A 315 6.65 9.16 10.95
N GLY A 316 6.21 9.55 9.77
CA GLY A 316 4.90 10.15 9.56
C GLY A 316 3.74 9.21 9.92
N GLY A 317 3.87 7.95 9.55
CA GLY A 317 2.88 6.90 9.73
C GLY A 317 2.55 6.27 8.38
N MET A 318 3.18 5.13 8.11
CA MET A 318 3.06 4.42 6.84
C MET A 318 1.59 4.04 6.54
N GLY A 319 1.15 4.32 5.31
CA GLY A 319 -0.24 4.20 4.85
C GLY A 319 -1.09 5.45 5.09
N SER A 320 -0.61 6.46 5.84
CA SER A 320 -1.34 7.70 6.14
C SER A 320 -0.84 8.86 5.28
N ILE A 321 -1.69 9.39 4.39
CA ILE A 321 -1.39 10.62 3.63
C ILE A 321 -0.97 11.78 4.55
N PRO A 322 -1.76 12.19 5.57
CA PRO A 322 -1.36 13.28 6.45
C PRO A 322 -0.16 12.91 7.34
N GLY A 323 0.02 11.63 7.64
CA GLY A 323 1.21 11.12 8.30
C GLY A 323 2.45 11.38 7.46
N ALA A 324 2.49 10.91 6.22
CA ALA A 324 3.62 11.12 5.30
C ALA A 324 3.95 12.61 5.10
N VAL A 325 2.94 13.49 4.98
CA VAL A 325 3.15 14.95 4.90
C VAL A 325 3.83 15.47 6.17
N LEU A 326 3.36 15.07 7.35
CA LEU A 326 3.95 15.50 8.62
C LEU A 326 5.36 14.95 8.80
N GLY A 327 5.59 13.68 8.48
CA GLY A 327 6.90 13.04 8.56
C GLY A 327 7.92 13.73 7.67
N ALA A 328 7.58 14.01 6.41
CA ALA A 328 8.43 14.77 5.50
C ALA A 328 8.72 16.18 6.00
N THR A 329 7.71 16.87 6.54
CA THR A 329 7.87 18.22 7.11
C THR A 329 8.82 18.20 8.31
N VAL A 330 8.57 17.33 9.29
CA VAL A 330 9.35 17.24 10.53
C VAL A 330 10.80 16.88 10.24
N VAL A 331 11.04 15.87 9.40
CA VAL A 331 12.41 15.42 9.08
C VAL A 331 13.17 16.48 8.30
N THR A 332 12.54 17.10 7.30
CA THR A 332 13.19 18.14 6.49
C THR A 332 13.52 19.37 7.34
N VAL A 333 12.64 19.75 8.26
CA VAL A 333 12.85 20.91 9.14
C VAL A 333 13.88 20.62 10.22
N LEU A 334 13.86 19.41 10.78
CA LEU A 334 14.89 18.94 11.71
C LEU A 334 16.28 19.07 11.06
N ASN A 335 16.42 18.58 9.83
CA ASN A 335 17.65 18.65 9.05
C ASN A 335 18.06 20.11 8.77
N LEU A 336 17.22 20.83 8.01
CA LEU A 336 17.62 22.11 7.43
C LEU A 336 17.61 23.27 8.43
N GLN A 337 16.84 23.17 9.51
CA GLN A 337 16.66 24.29 10.44
C GLN A 337 17.20 23.98 11.83
N VAL A 338 16.75 22.88 12.45
CA VAL A 338 17.04 22.62 13.86
C VAL A 338 18.51 22.24 14.05
N LEU A 339 19.00 21.24 13.30
CA LEU A 339 20.38 20.76 13.43
C LEU A 339 21.39 21.80 12.95
N LYS A 340 21.12 22.45 11.81
CA LYS A 340 21.94 23.54 11.31
C LYS A 340 21.95 24.74 12.26
N GLY A 341 20.79 25.14 12.78
CA GLY A 341 20.67 26.23 13.74
C GLY A 341 21.40 25.96 15.06
N PHE A 342 21.31 24.74 15.57
CA PHE A 342 22.06 24.31 16.75
C PHE A 342 23.57 24.34 16.51
N SER A 343 24.02 23.92 15.32
CA SER A 343 25.44 24.01 14.95
C SER A 343 25.93 25.45 14.87
N LEU A 344 25.13 26.38 14.33
CA LEU A 344 25.47 27.80 14.28
C LEU A 344 25.55 28.40 15.69
N TRP A 345 24.57 28.10 16.54
CA TRP A 345 24.54 28.55 17.93
C TRP A 345 25.75 28.05 18.74
N LEU A 346 26.12 26.77 18.58
CA LEU A 346 27.32 26.22 19.21
C LEU A 346 28.60 26.90 18.70
N ASN A 347 28.68 27.20 17.41
CA ASN A 347 29.82 27.90 16.83
C ASN A 347 29.91 29.34 17.36
N GLU A 348 28.79 30.03 17.57
CA GLU A 348 28.76 31.34 18.21
C GLU A 348 29.27 31.27 19.66
N LEU A 349 28.83 30.29 20.46
CA LEU A 349 29.34 30.08 21.82
C LEU A 349 30.84 29.73 21.86
N LYS A 350 31.29 28.92 20.90
CA LYS A 350 32.69 28.57 20.71
C LYS A 350 33.53 29.82 20.44
N ASN A 351 33.06 30.69 19.54
CA ASN A 351 33.74 31.94 19.19
C ASN A 351 33.68 32.97 20.33
N ALA A 352 32.65 32.94 21.17
CA ALA A 352 32.51 33.78 22.36
C ALA A 352 33.36 33.31 23.56
N GLY A 353 34.04 32.15 23.47
CA GLY A 353 34.91 31.63 24.53
C GLY A 353 34.16 31.13 25.77
N PHE A 354 32.90 30.71 25.61
CA PHE A 354 32.06 30.26 26.72
C PHE A 354 32.63 28.99 27.38
N THR A 355 32.65 28.93 28.71
CA THR A 355 33.14 27.77 29.48
C THR A 355 31.97 27.00 30.10
N VAL A 356 31.93 25.68 29.90
CA VAL A 356 30.93 24.79 30.53
C VAL A 356 31.67 23.77 31.37
N LEU A 357 31.33 23.67 32.66
CA LEU A 357 31.94 22.72 33.61
C LEU A 357 33.48 22.76 33.62
N GLY A 358 34.07 23.97 33.53
CA GLY A 358 35.52 24.16 33.50
C GLY A 358 36.20 23.89 32.14
N PHE A 359 35.44 23.45 31.12
CA PHE A 359 35.93 23.24 29.76
C PHE A 359 35.60 24.43 28.87
N ASN A 360 36.60 24.99 28.18
CA ASN A 360 36.38 26.07 27.21
C ASN A 360 35.85 25.51 25.89
N LEU A 361 34.67 25.96 25.45
CA LEU A 361 34.06 25.52 24.20
C LEU A 361 34.91 25.89 22.96
N ALA A 362 35.81 26.88 23.07
CA ALA A 362 36.82 27.18 22.04
C ALA A 362 37.67 25.95 21.69
N ASN A 363 37.95 25.10 22.69
CA ASN A 363 38.77 23.89 22.54
C ASN A 363 37.96 22.67 22.08
N LEU A 364 36.66 22.83 21.84
CA LEU A 364 35.82 21.72 21.38
C LEU A 364 36.28 21.33 19.96
N PRO A 365 36.70 20.07 19.74
CA PRO A 365 37.13 19.60 18.44
C PRO A 365 36.03 19.84 17.39
N THR A 366 36.42 20.33 16.21
CA THR A 366 35.48 20.50 15.08
C THR A 366 34.83 19.18 14.65
N GLN A 367 35.42 18.05 15.04
CA GLN A 367 34.84 16.73 14.85
C GLN A 367 33.53 16.53 15.62
N LEU A 368 33.32 17.20 16.76
CA LEU A 368 32.12 17.10 17.61
C LEU A 368 30.96 18.03 17.17
N GLU A 369 31.06 18.65 15.99
CA GLU A 369 29.99 19.50 15.45
C GLU A 369 28.70 18.68 15.20
N PRO A 370 27.56 19.04 15.81
CA PRO A 370 26.32 18.27 15.69
C PRO A 370 25.82 18.10 14.26
N ALA A 371 26.09 19.07 13.38
CA ALA A 371 25.74 18.97 11.95
C ALA A 371 26.43 17.77 11.28
N LYS A 372 27.62 17.37 11.73
CA LYS A 372 28.32 16.19 11.19
C LYS A 372 27.69 14.87 11.66
N TYR A 373 27.01 14.89 12.80
CA TYR A 373 26.31 13.74 13.38
C TYR A 373 24.81 13.73 13.10
N GLU A 374 24.34 14.58 12.19
CA GLU A 374 22.93 14.66 11.83
C GLU A 374 22.31 13.27 11.58
N ARG A 375 22.99 12.45 10.77
CA ARG A 375 22.50 11.11 10.40
C ARG A 375 22.42 10.17 11.60
N MET A 376 23.32 10.31 12.58
CA MET A 376 23.29 9.55 13.83
C MET A 376 22.11 9.98 14.71
N ILE A 377 21.90 11.29 14.88
CA ILE A 377 20.78 11.85 15.64
C ILE A 377 19.46 11.39 15.02
N PHE A 378 19.37 11.44 13.69
CA PHE A 378 18.22 10.92 12.95
C PHE A 378 17.98 9.43 13.19
N GLY A 379 19.02 8.61 13.11
CA GLY A 379 18.94 7.17 13.40
C GLY A 379 18.44 6.89 14.82
N ILE A 380 18.93 7.64 15.82
CA ILE A 380 18.47 7.54 17.21
C ILE A 380 16.98 7.92 17.32
N ILE A 381 16.57 9.04 16.72
CA ILE A 381 15.17 9.47 16.72
C ILE A 381 14.27 8.39 16.10
N LEU A 382 14.71 7.80 14.99
CA LEU A 382 13.97 6.74 14.31
C LEU A 382 13.87 5.48 15.18
N VAL A 383 14.96 5.05 15.81
CA VAL A 383 14.96 3.90 16.75
C VAL A 383 14.05 4.15 17.94
N LEU A 384 14.18 5.31 18.61
CA LEU A 384 13.32 5.68 19.73
C LEU A 384 11.86 5.73 19.31
N MET A 385 11.57 6.29 18.13
CA MET A 385 10.22 6.31 17.62
C MET A 385 9.72 4.90 17.28
N MET A 386 10.54 4.01 16.74
CA MET A 386 10.14 2.62 16.50
C MET A 386 9.89 1.86 17.81
N ILE A 387 10.60 2.18 18.89
CA ILE A 387 10.38 1.59 20.22
C ILE A 387 9.08 2.13 20.85
N PHE A 388 8.91 3.45 20.91
CA PHE A 388 7.80 4.07 21.66
C PHE A 388 6.52 4.27 20.84
N ARG A 389 6.65 4.48 19.52
CA ARG A 389 5.54 4.71 18.57
C ARG A 389 5.80 4.08 17.19
N PRO A 390 5.83 2.74 17.08
CA PRO A 390 6.11 2.03 15.82
C PRO A 390 5.11 2.30 14.67
N GLN A 391 4.04 3.03 14.94
CA GLN A 391 3.00 3.38 13.97
C GLN A 391 3.23 4.74 13.31
N GLY A 392 4.24 5.50 13.76
CA GLY A 392 4.50 6.88 13.34
C GLY A 392 3.72 7.92 14.16
N ILE A 393 3.88 9.20 13.79
CA ILE A 393 3.30 10.35 14.50
C ILE A 393 1.78 10.45 14.28
N LEU A 394 1.32 10.29 13.04
CA LEU A 394 -0.09 10.32 12.65
C LEU A 394 -0.48 9.04 11.91
N PRO A 395 -0.59 7.91 12.63
CA PRO A 395 -0.95 6.64 12.04
C PRO A 395 -2.36 6.65 11.45
N VAL A 396 -2.57 5.80 10.45
CA VAL A 396 -3.93 5.46 10.00
C VAL A 396 -4.69 4.89 11.19
N ARG A 397 -5.91 5.38 11.45
CA ARG A 397 -6.74 4.96 12.60
C ARG A 397 -6.94 3.43 12.72
N ARG A 398 -6.71 2.68 11.64
CA ARG A 398 -6.80 1.21 11.56
C ARG A 398 -5.52 0.48 12.04
N ARG A 399 -4.33 1.09 11.89
CA ARG A 399 -3.01 0.51 12.24
C ARG A 399 -2.76 0.43 13.75
N GLN A 400 -3.54 1.15 14.55
CA GLN A 400 -3.36 1.26 16.00
C GLN A 400 -3.38 -0.05 16.79
N ARG A 401 -3.99 -1.12 16.25
CA ARG A 401 -4.16 -2.39 16.98
C ARG A 401 -3.35 -3.57 16.41
N GLU A 402 -2.50 -3.32 15.41
CA GLU A 402 -1.69 -4.35 14.76
C GLU A 402 -0.41 -4.69 15.56
N LEU A 403 0.23 -3.66 16.12
CA LEU A 403 1.47 -3.80 16.90
C LEU A 403 1.26 -4.30 18.33
N ALA A 404 0.03 -4.25 18.83
CA ALA A 404 -0.33 -4.82 20.13
C ALA A 404 -0.37 -6.38 20.13
N ARG A 405 -0.18 -7.04 18.98
CA ARG A 405 -0.30 -8.51 18.85
C ARG A 405 0.84 -9.24 18.11
N ARG A 406 1.83 -8.55 17.54
CA ARG A 406 2.92 -9.19 16.74
C ARG A 406 4.05 -9.80 17.59
N ALA A 407 3.70 -10.61 18.58
CA ALA A 407 4.63 -11.50 19.26
C ALA A 407 4.18 -12.95 19.10
N SER A 408 4.26 -13.52 17.88
CA SER A 408 4.43 -14.97 17.64
C SER A 408 4.34 -15.37 16.16
N ALA A 409 5.10 -16.44 15.86
CA ALA A 409 5.01 -17.41 14.77
C ALA A 409 5.69 -17.09 13.42
N GLY A 410 6.92 -17.59 13.29
CA GLY A 410 7.46 -18.07 12.03
C GLY A 410 7.10 -19.53 11.81
N VAL A 411 6.79 -19.91 10.56
CA VAL A 411 6.62 -21.30 10.13
C VAL A 411 7.18 -21.47 8.72
N THR A 412 8.02 -22.49 8.54
CA THR A 412 8.55 -22.96 7.26
C THR A 412 7.88 -24.29 6.91
N LYS A 413 7.48 -24.49 5.65
CA LYS A 413 6.96 -25.77 5.13
C LYS A 413 7.75 -26.19 3.88
N ARG A 414 8.24 -27.42 3.84
CA ARG A 414 8.79 -28.12 2.66
C ARG A 414 8.03 -29.44 2.51
N PHE A 415 7.64 -29.79 1.29
CA PHE A 415 7.31 -31.18 0.93
C PHE A 415 7.76 -31.45 -0.50
N GLY A 416 8.57 -32.50 -0.67
CA GLY A 416 8.90 -33.10 -1.96
C GLY A 416 8.42 -34.56 -1.99
N GLY A 417 8.13 -35.08 -3.19
CA GLY A 417 8.17 -36.51 -3.50
C GLY A 417 6.88 -37.35 -3.46
N LEU A 418 5.66 -36.77 -3.41
CA LEU A 418 4.41 -37.55 -3.40
C LEU A 418 3.41 -37.05 -4.47
N THR A 419 2.88 -37.96 -5.29
CA THR A 419 1.76 -37.70 -6.21
C THR A 419 0.48 -37.51 -5.40
N ALA A 420 -0.12 -36.32 -5.46
CA ALA A 420 -1.21 -35.94 -4.56
C ALA A 420 -2.63 -36.18 -5.10
N VAL A 421 -2.82 -36.33 -6.42
CA VAL A 421 -4.11 -36.65 -7.08
C VAL A 421 -3.82 -37.53 -8.31
N ASN A 422 -4.55 -38.63 -8.48
CA ASN A 422 -4.38 -39.60 -9.57
C ASN A 422 -5.73 -39.90 -10.25
N GLN A 423 -5.90 -39.44 -11.51
CA GLN A 423 -7.07 -39.73 -12.38
C GLN A 423 -8.45 -39.61 -11.70
N VAL A 424 -8.78 -38.43 -11.17
CA VAL A 424 -10.09 -38.18 -10.53
C VAL A 424 -11.05 -37.49 -11.51
N ASP A 425 -12.08 -38.21 -11.95
CA ASP A 425 -13.21 -37.63 -12.70
C ASP A 425 -14.27 -37.07 -11.75
N PHE A 426 -14.68 -35.81 -11.97
CA PHE A 426 -15.68 -35.12 -11.14
C PHE A 426 -16.59 -34.23 -12.00
N THR A 427 -17.91 -34.33 -11.81
CA THR A 427 -18.92 -33.53 -12.52
C THR A 427 -19.92 -32.95 -11.54
N LEU A 428 -20.14 -31.64 -11.56
CA LEU A 428 -21.10 -30.95 -10.71
C LEU A 428 -21.90 -29.95 -11.53
N ASP A 429 -23.20 -30.19 -11.66
CA ASP A 429 -24.12 -29.35 -12.45
C ASP A 429 -24.79 -28.27 -11.57
N ALA A 430 -25.38 -28.68 -10.45
CA ALA A 430 -26.00 -27.81 -9.45
C ALA A 430 -26.11 -28.51 -8.09
N GLY A 431 -26.38 -27.76 -7.03
CA GLY A 431 -26.53 -28.31 -5.68
C GLY A 431 -25.24 -28.27 -4.86
N ILE A 432 -25.22 -29.05 -3.78
CA ILE A 432 -24.10 -29.15 -2.84
C ILE A 432 -23.47 -30.54 -2.99
N ALA A 433 -22.24 -30.60 -3.49
CA ALA A 433 -21.44 -31.82 -3.47
C ALA A 433 -20.37 -31.73 -2.39
N SER A 434 -20.06 -32.85 -1.75
CA SER A 434 -18.98 -32.93 -0.76
C SER A 434 -17.87 -33.87 -1.18
N ILE A 435 -16.62 -33.48 -0.88
CA ILE A 435 -15.44 -34.32 -1.00
C ILE A 435 -14.95 -34.66 0.40
N ILE A 436 -14.92 -35.95 0.70
CA ILE A 436 -14.47 -36.49 1.99
C ILE A 436 -13.28 -37.43 1.75
N GLY A 437 -12.51 -37.70 2.80
CA GLY A 437 -11.38 -38.63 2.76
C GLY A 437 -10.43 -38.41 3.95
N PRO A 438 -9.55 -39.36 4.25
CA PRO A 438 -8.52 -39.21 5.28
C PRO A 438 -7.54 -38.06 5.00
N ASN A 439 -6.74 -37.71 6.00
CA ASN A 439 -5.71 -36.67 5.87
C ASN A 439 -4.66 -37.10 4.84
N GLY A 440 -4.32 -36.21 3.91
CA GLY A 440 -3.39 -36.52 2.82
C GLY A 440 -4.02 -37.16 1.57
N ALA A 441 -5.35 -37.38 1.55
CA ALA A 441 -6.05 -37.98 0.40
C ALA A 441 -6.12 -37.12 -0.88
N GLY A 442 -5.49 -35.94 -0.92
CA GLY A 442 -5.48 -35.07 -2.12
C GLY A 442 -6.56 -33.99 -2.20
N LYS A 443 -7.47 -33.88 -1.23
CA LYS A 443 -8.62 -32.93 -1.23
C LYS A 443 -8.20 -31.47 -1.47
N THR A 444 -7.27 -30.97 -0.66
CA THR A 444 -6.78 -29.58 -0.77
C THR A 444 -6.03 -29.33 -2.07
N THR A 445 -5.27 -30.33 -2.54
CA THR A 445 -4.58 -30.25 -3.84
C THR A 445 -5.56 -30.13 -4.99
N LEU A 446 -6.66 -30.89 -4.97
CA LEU A 446 -7.73 -30.78 -5.96
C LEU A 446 -8.33 -29.37 -6.00
N PHE A 447 -8.59 -28.76 -4.83
CA PHE A 447 -9.06 -27.38 -4.75
C PHE A 447 -8.02 -26.37 -5.28
N ASN A 448 -6.73 -26.59 -5.03
CA ASN A 448 -5.67 -25.73 -5.57
C ASN A 448 -5.64 -25.78 -7.10
N ILE A 449 -5.83 -26.97 -7.70
CA ILE A 449 -5.90 -27.15 -9.15
C ILE A 449 -7.13 -26.42 -9.72
N PHE A 450 -8.32 -26.59 -9.12
CA PHE A 450 -9.55 -25.91 -9.57
C PHE A 450 -9.47 -24.38 -9.47
N THR A 451 -8.61 -23.86 -8.60
CA THR A 451 -8.41 -22.41 -8.40
C THR A 451 -7.17 -21.86 -9.10
N GLY A 452 -6.40 -22.70 -9.81
CA GLY A 452 -5.17 -22.31 -10.51
C GLY A 452 -4.02 -21.91 -9.58
N LEU A 453 -4.08 -22.31 -8.30
CA LEU A 453 -2.97 -22.15 -7.36
C LEU A 453 -1.88 -23.19 -7.60
N ASP A 454 -2.29 -24.41 -8.00
CA ASP A 454 -1.41 -25.48 -8.46
C ASP A 454 -1.80 -25.82 -9.92
N GLN A 455 -0.83 -26.27 -10.73
CA GLN A 455 -1.10 -26.79 -12.07
C GLN A 455 -1.21 -28.31 -12.03
N ALA A 456 -2.08 -28.87 -12.87
CA ALA A 456 -2.14 -30.31 -13.08
C ALA A 456 -0.99 -30.74 -14.01
N ASP A 457 -0.27 -31.80 -13.63
CA ASP A 457 0.81 -32.38 -14.45
C ASP A 457 0.26 -33.10 -15.69
N ALA A 458 -0.96 -33.65 -15.59
CA ALA A 458 -1.69 -34.32 -16.66
C ALA A 458 -3.22 -34.21 -16.47
N GLY A 459 -3.99 -34.40 -17.53
CA GLY A 459 -5.45 -34.29 -17.54
C GLY A 459 -5.97 -32.89 -17.93
N ALA A 460 -7.29 -32.77 -18.03
CA ALA A 460 -7.95 -31.51 -18.40
C ALA A 460 -9.03 -31.17 -17.38
N VAL A 461 -9.05 -29.92 -16.93
CA VAL A 461 -10.12 -29.37 -16.09
C VAL A 461 -10.88 -28.34 -16.90
N THR A 462 -12.19 -28.55 -17.05
CA THR A 462 -13.08 -27.63 -17.78
C THR A 462 -14.18 -27.10 -16.88
N PHE A 463 -14.51 -25.83 -17.01
CA PHE A 463 -15.65 -25.20 -16.35
C PHE A 463 -16.50 -24.48 -17.39
N ARG A 464 -17.78 -24.85 -17.50
CA ARG A 464 -18.71 -24.29 -18.51
C ARG A 464 -18.15 -24.35 -19.94
N GLY A 465 -17.49 -25.46 -20.28
CA GLY A 465 -16.87 -25.66 -21.60
C GLY A 465 -15.52 -24.96 -21.81
N ALA A 466 -15.06 -24.12 -20.88
CA ALA A 466 -13.75 -23.48 -20.94
C ALA A 466 -12.69 -24.29 -20.18
N ALA A 467 -11.52 -24.51 -20.79
CA ALA A 467 -10.38 -25.13 -20.10
C ALA A 467 -9.81 -24.17 -19.05
N LEU A 468 -9.54 -24.69 -17.84
CA LEU A 468 -8.90 -23.94 -16.76
C LEU A 468 -7.38 -23.99 -16.80
N ALA A 469 -6.80 -24.93 -17.55
CA ALA A 469 -5.35 -25.12 -17.65
C ALA A 469 -4.65 -23.84 -18.13
N GLY A 470 -3.60 -23.44 -17.41
CA GLY A 470 -2.81 -22.24 -17.71
C GLY A 470 -3.48 -20.90 -17.35
N LEU A 471 -4.74 -20.90 -16.90
CA LEU A 471 -5.38 -19.69 -16.38
C LEU A 471 -4.84 -19.34 -15.00
N ARG A 472 -4.69 -18.04 -14.75
CA ARG A 472 -4.32 -17.51 -13.43
C ARG A 472 -5.56 -17.49 -12.52
N PRO A 473 -5.38 -17.53 -11.19
CA PRO A 473 -6.52 -17.50 -10.27
C PRO A 473 -7.46 -16.31 -10.46
N ASP A 474 -6.94 -15.13 -10.83
CA ASP A 474 -7.77 -13.94 -11.10
C ASP A 474 -8.73 -14.14 -12.30
N GLN A 475 -8.29 -14.91 -13.30
CA GLN A 475 -9.09 -15.25 -14.47
C GLN A 475 -10.13 -16.33 -14.14
N ILE A 476 -9.76 -17.31 -13.30
CA ILE A 476 -10.66 -18.36 -12.82
C ILE A 476 -11.81 -17.77 -11.98
N VAL A 477 -11.52 -16.80 -11.12
CA VAL A 477 -12.55 -16.06 -10.37
C VAL A 477 -13.49 -15.30 -11.30
N ALA A 478 -12.96 -14.68 -12.37
CA ALA A 478 -13.78 -14.00 -13.36
C ALA A 478 -14.72 -14.95 -14.13
N LEU A 479 -14.32 -16.22 -14.33
CA LEU A 479 -15.18 -17.27 -14.90
C LEU A 479 -16.30 -17.70 -13.93
N GLY A 480 -16.15 -17.42 -12.63
CA GLY A 480 -17.15 -17.70 -11.61
C GLY A 480 -16.82 -18.86 -10.69
N ILE A 481 -15.55 -19.22 -10.52
CA ILE A 481 -15.10 -20.15 -9.48
C ILE A 481 -14.45 -19.36 -8.35
N CYS A 482 -14.97 -19.48 -7.12
CA CYS A 482 -14.38 -18.84 -5.95
C CYS A 482 -14.17 -19.85 -4.82
N ARG A 483 -13.22 -19.57 -3.92
CA ARG A 483 -12.83 -20.47 -2.83
C ARG A 483 -12.72 -19.73 -1.49
N THR A 484 -13.12 -20.41 -0.41
CA THR A 484 -12.73 -20.07 0.98
C THR A 484 -11.59 -20.95 1.47
N PHE A 485 -10.88 -20.50 2.51
CA PHE A 485 -9.74 -21.23 3.05
C PHE A 485 -10.09 -21.92 4.37
N GLN A 486 -9.44 -23.05 4.65
CA GLN A 486 -9.58 -23.79 5.92
C GLN A 486 -9.36 -22.86 7.12
N ASN A 487 -8.20 -22.18 7.14
CA ASN A 487 -7.95 -21.07 8.05
C ASN A 487 -8.54 -19.79 7.46
N ILE A 488 -9.34 -19.06 8.25
CA ILE A 488 -9.95 -17.81 7.83
C ILE A 488 -8.86 -16.82 7.38
N ARG A 489 -8.94 -16.39 6.12
CA ARG A 489 -8.00 -15.40 5.56
C ARG A 489 -8.69 -14.08 5.24
N LEU A 490 -9.29 -13.45 6.24
CA LEU A 490 -9.85 -12.11 6.10
C LEU A 490 -8.75 -11.05 6.05
N PHE A 491 -9.01 -9.94 5.38
CA PHE A 491 -8.14 -8.77 5.44
C PHE A 491 -8.36 -8.09 6.79
N ALA A 492 -7.51 -8.46 7.75
CA ALA A 492 -7.74 -8.26 9.18
C ALA A 492 -7.87 -6.78 9.58
N ASN A 493 -7.16 -5.88 8.88
CA ASN A 493 -7.21 -4.44 9.14
C ASN A 493 -8.26 -3.67 8.31
N MET A 494 -8.94 -4.34 7.38
CA MET A 494 -10.03 -3.76 6.60
C MET A 494 -11.38 -3.96 7.31
N THR A 495 -12.36 -3.12 7.02
CA THR A 495 -13.73 -3.29 7.54
C THR A 495 -14.44 -4.47 6.90
N ALA A 496 -15.56 -4.91 7.49
CA ALA A 496 -16.39 -5.96 6.90
C ALA A 496 -16.86 -5.59 5.48
N ILE A 497 -17.36 -4.37 5.27
CA ILE A 497 -17.77 -3.90 3.94
C ILE A 497 -16.60 -3.86 2.95
N GLU A 498 -15.41 -3.45 3.39
CA GLU A 498 -14.22 -3.43 2.54
C GLU A 498 -13.76 -4.83 2.13
N ASN A 499 -13.84 -5.81 3.04
CA ASN A 499 -13.59 -7.21 2.70
C ASN A 499 -14.52 -7.68 1.59
N VAL A 500 -15.82 -7.38 1.69
CA VAL A 500 -16.81 -7.73 0.67
C VAL A 500 -16.56 -7.00 -0.66
N LEU A 501 -16.25 -5.70 -0.62
CA LEU A 501 -15.93 -4.90 -1.82
C LEU A 501 -14.70 -5.43 -2.57
N VAL A 502 -13.69 -5.95 -1.86
CA VAL A 502 -12.52 -6.59 -2.51
C VAL A 502 -12.93 -7.87 -3.24
N GLY A 503 -13.89 -8.62 -2.71
CA GLY A 503 -14.45 -9.81 -3.38
C GLY A 503 -15.09 -9.51 -4.75
N MET A 504 -15.51 -8.26 -4.98
CA MET A 504 -16.09 -7.82 -6.26
C MET A 504 -15.03 -7.39 -7.30
N HIS A 505 -13.73 -7.41 -6.97
CA HIS A 505 -12.70 -6.76 -7.78
C HIS A 505 -12.67 -7.24 -9.24
N ALA A 506 -12.83 -8.55 -9.48
CA ALA A 506 -12.87 -9.12 -10.82
C ALA A 506 -14.05 -8.61 -11.69
N ARG A 507 -15.08 -8.01 -11.08
CA ARG A 507 -16.28 -7.49 -11.76
C ARG A 507 -16.23 -5.99 -12.01
N ILE A 508 -15.16 -5.31 -11.58
CA ILE A 508 -15.04 -3.85 -11.70
C ILE A 508 -14.53 -3.47 -13.09
N SER A 509 -15.28 -2.64 -13.81
CA SER A 509 -14.94 -2.17 -15.16
C SER A 509 -14.30 -0.77 -15.19
N LEU A 510 -13.76 -0.31 -14.06
CA LEU A 510 -13.16 1.02 -13.90
C LEU A 510 -11.64 0.95 -14.09
N GLY A 511 -11.10 1.84 -14.92
CA GLY A 511 -9.65 2.01 -15.09
C GLY A 511 -9.05 3.06 -14.16
N LEU A 512 -7.72 3.21 -14.22
CA LEU A 512 -6.99 4.26 -13.50
C LEU A 512 -7.54 5.66 -13.82
N TRP A 513 -7.83 5.94 -15.09
CA TRP A 513 -8.37 7.24 -15.49
C TRP A 513 -9.77 7.52 -14.93
N ASP A 514 -10.62 6.50 -14.74
CA ASP A 514 -11.93 6.66 -14.11
C ASP A 514 -11.79 7.02 -12.62
N VAL A 515 -10.87 6.35 -11.93
CA VAL A 515 -10.51 6.63 -10.53
C VAL A 515 -9.97 8.04 -10.37
N LEU A 516 -9.07 8.45 -11.28
CA LEU A 516 -8.44 9.75 -11.25
C LEU A 516 -9.40 10.86 -11.66
N SER A 517 -10.26 10.67 -12.65
CA SER A 517 -11.17 11.72 -13.13
C SER A 517 -12.44 11.86 -12.28
N ARG A 518 -12.86 10.81 -11.54
CA ARG A 518 -14.08 10.78 -10.71
C ARG A 518 -15.34 11.18 -11.49
N ARG A 519 -15.39 10.85 -12.79
CA ARG A 519 -16.56 11.06 -13.67
C ARG A 519 -17.82 10.36 -13.12
N PRO A 520 -19.04 10.73 -13.58
CA PRO A 520 -20.30 10.15 -13.09
C PRO A 520 -20.29 8.61 -13.04
N ARG A 521 -19.77 7.97 -14.09
CA ARG A 521 -19.56 6.51 -14.16
C ARG A 521 -18.84 5.92 -12.95
N PHE A 522 -17.80 6.59 -12.42
CA PHE A 522 -17.11 6.12 -11.22
C PHE A 522 -18.04 6.10 -10.01
N ARG A 523 -18.84 7.15 -9.83
CA ARG A 523 -19.76 7.28 -8.68
C ARG A 523 -20.90 6.28 -8.77
N GLU A 524 -21.43 6.06 -9.97
CA GLU A 524 -22.46 5.06 -10.25
C GLU A 524 -21.95 3.65 -9.92
N VAL A 525 -20.79 3.26 -10.46
CA VAL A 525 -20.22 1.93 -10.23
C VAL A 525 -19.83 1.72 -8.77
N GLU A 526 -19.11 2.65 -8.13
CA GLU A 526 -18.74 2.49 -6.71
C GLU A 526 -19.97 2.55 -5.78
N GLY A 527 -21.00 3.32 -6.14
CA GLY A 527 -22.28 3.32 -5.43
C GLY A 527 -22.99 1.97 -5.52
N ALA A 528 -23.07 1.39 -6.72
CA ALA A 528 -23.65 0.07 -6.94
C ALA A 528 -22.87 -1.04 -6.21
N LEU A 529 -21.54 -0.99 -6.21
CA LEU A 529 -20.69 -1.90 -5.45
C LEU A 529 -20.96 -1.78 -3.93
N GLY A 530 -21.13 -0.55 -3.43
CA GLY A 530 -21.47 -0.29 -2.03
C GLY A 530 -22.81 -0.91 -1.64
N GLN A 531 -23.86 -0.64 -2.41
CA GLN A 531 -25.20 -1.21 -2.20
C GLN A 531 -25.16 -2.75 -2.22
N ARG A 532 -24.49 -3.33 -3.21
CA ARG A 532 -24.37 -4.78 -3.32
C ARG A 532 -23.60 -5.39 -2.14
N ALA A 533 -22.59 -4.69 -1.62
CA ALA A 533 -21.85 -5.15 -0.46
C ALA A 533 -22.71 -5.13 0.81
N GLU A 534 -23.57 -4.12 0.97
CA GLU A 534 -24.54 -4.05 2.07
C GLU A 534 -25.58 -5.18 1.99
N GLU A 535 -26.13 -5.47 0.81
CA GLU A 535 -27.04 -6.60 0.58
C GLU A 535 -26.41 -7.95 0.95
N LEU A 536 -25.16 -8.18 0.58
CA LEU A 536 -24.43 -9.41 0.91
C LEU A 536 -24.18 -9.53 2.42
N LEU A 537 -23.82 -8.42 3.08
CA LEU A 537 -23.66 -8.38 4.53
C LEU A 537 -24.97 -8.64 5.25
N GLU A 538 -26.09 -8.10 4.76
CA GLU A 538 -27.42 -8.38 5.28
C GLU A 538 -27.77 -9.86 5.15
N ARG A 539 -27.49 -10.46 3.98
CA ARG A 539 -27.78 -11.88 3.72
C ARG A 539 -27.03 -12.84 4.63
N VAL A 540 -25.84 -12.49 5.10
CA VAL A 540 -25.08 -13.27 6.08
C VAL A 540 -25.33 -12.83 7.54
N GLY A 541 -26.16 -11.80 7.76
CA GLY A 541 -26.54 -11.30 9.08
C GLY A 541 -25.49 -10.43 9.78
N LEU A 542 -24.73 -9.63 9.02
CA LEU A 542 -23.64 -8.76 9.49
C LEU A 542 -23.88 -7.25 9.23
N THR A 543 -25.12 -6.81 8.98
CA THR A 543 -25.45 -5.41 8.65
C THR A 543 -24.92 -4.40 9.69
N ARG A 544 -25.04 -4.71 10.99
CA ARG A 544 -24.61 -3.80 12.07
C ARG A 544 -23.09 -3.68 12.17
N GLN A 545 -22.36 -4.68 11.67
CA GLN A 545 -20.92 -4.79 11.72
C GLN A 545 -20.23 -4.32 10.44
N ALA A 546 -20.96 -3.77 9.46
CA ALA A 546 -20.42 -3.37 8.16
C ALA A 546 -19.15 -2.50 8.26
N ASN A 547 -19.11 -1.57 9.21
CA ASN A 547 -17.98 -0.66 9.42
C ASN A 547 -16.97 -1.15 10.49
N GLU A 548 -17.20 -2.33 11.07
CA GLU A 548 -16.30 -2.92 12.05
C GLU A 548 -15.09 -3.56 11.35
N VAL A 549 -13.92 -3.44 11.95
CA VAL A 549 -12.68 -4.04 11.41
C VAL A 549 -12.73 -5.56 11.59
N ALA A 550 -12.43 -6.30 10.52
CA ALA A 550 -12.63 -7.76 10.44
C ALA A 550 -12.05 -8.54 11.63
N ARG A 551 -10.86 -8.19 12.11
CA ARG A 551 -10.22 -8.87 13.25
C ARG A 551 -10.96 -8.74 14.59
N ASN A 552 -11.86 -7.78 14.73
CA ASN A 552 -12.63 -7.57 15.97
C ASN A 552 -13.92 -8.38 15.98
N LEU A 553 -14.29 -9.00 14.85
CA LEU A 553 -15.47 -9.84 14.76
C LEU A 553 -15.25 -11.16 15.54
N PRO A 554 -16.28 -11.71 16.19
CA PRO A 554 -16.27 -13.08 16.70
C PRO A 554 -15.96 -14.10 15.60
N TYR A 555 -15.45 -15.28 15.96
CA TYR A 555 -15.03 -16.30 15.00
C TYR A 555 -16.13 -16.72 14.01
N GLY A 556 -17.35 -16.98 14.50
CA GLY A 556 -18.50 -17.29 13.63
C GLY A 556 -18.84 -16.17 12.65
N ASP A 557 -18.74 -14.91 13.09
CA ASP A 557 -18.96 -13.72 12.24
C ASP A 557 -17.86 -13.56 11.20
N GLN A 558 -16.61 -13.88 11.56
CA GLN A 558 -15.50 -13.90 10.59
C GLN A 558 -15.75 -14.94 9.48
N ARG A 559 -16.25 -16.13 9.81
CA ARG A 559 -16.60 -17.15 8.81
C ARG A 559 -17.74 -16.69 7.90
N ARG A 560 -18.76 -16.05 8.46
CA ARG A 560 -19.87 -15.45 7.70
C ARG A 560 -19.40 -14.31 6.79
N LEU A 561 -18.45 -13.50 7.25
CA LEU A 561 -17.83 -12.46 6.43
C LEU A 561 -16.99 -13.04 5.29
N GLU A 562 -16.25 -14.13 5.54
CA GLU A 562 -15.48 -14.83 4.50
C GLU A 562 -16.41 -15.36 3.40
N LEU A 563 -17.56 -15.93 3.79
CA LEU A 563 -18.60 -16.34 2.85
C LEU A 563 -19.18 -15.15 2.07
N ALA A 564 -19.54 -14.05 2.73
CA ALA A 564 -20.04 -12.84 2.05
C ALA A 564 -19.04 -12.30 1.03
N ARG A 565 -17.75 -12.27 1.38
CA ARG A 565 -16.67 -11.86 0.48
C ARG A 565 -16.54 -12.80 -0.72
N ALA A 566 -16.62 -14.12 -0.52
CA ALA A 566 -16.57 -15.08 -1.62
C ALA A 566 -17.77 -14.93 -2.57
N LEU A 567 -18.98 -14.76 -2.01
CA LEU A 567 -20.21 -14.50 -2.77
C LEU A 567 -20.16 -13.19 -3.58
N ALA A 568 -19.39 -12.21 -3.13
CA ALA A 568 -19.22 -10.93 -3.81
C ALA A 568 -18.57 -11.06 -5.19
N SER A 569 -17.82 -12.14 -5.45
CA SER A 569 -17.29 -12.45 -6.78
C SER A 569 -18.36 -12.85 -7.81
N ALA A 570 -19.62 -12.99 -7.36
CA ALA A 570 -20.72 -13.62 -8.09
C ALA A 570 -20.30 -14.99 -8.65
N PRO A 571 -19.91 -15.93 -7.76
CA PRO A 571 -19.49 -17.25 -8.19
C PRO A 571 -20.68 -18.04 -8.71
N SER A 572 -20.41 -18.91 -9.67
CA SER A 572 -21.32 -19.99 -10.07
C SER A 572 -20.91 -21.33 -9.45
N LEU A 573 -19.63 -21.47 -9.08
CA LEU A 573 -19.11 -22.55 -8.26
C LEU A 573 -18.37 -21.97 -7.05
N LEU A 574 -18.80 -22.34 -5.85
CA LEU A 574 -18.17 -21.95 -4.59
C LEU A 574 -17.53 -23.17 -3.92
N LEU A 575 -16.22 -23.10 -3.71
CA LEU A 575 -15.42 -24.11 -3.05
C LEU A 575 -15.26 -23.77 -1.56
N LEU A 576 -15.75 -24.63 -0.68
CA LEU A 576 -15.70 -24.43 0.76
C LEU A 576 -14.80 -25.48 1.41
N ASP A 577 -13.73 -25.03 2.06
CA ASP A 577 -12.74 -25.89 2.71
C ASP A 577 -12.95 -25.85 4.23
N GLU A 578 -13.57 -26.88 4.79
CA GLU A 578 -13.91 -27.05 6.22
C GLU A 578 -14.62 -25.85 6.87
N PRO A 579 -15.74 -25.36 6.31
CA PRO A 579 -16.35 -24.11 6.76
C PRO A 579 -16.94 -24.17 8.18
N SER A 580 -17.25 -25.36 8.70
CA SER A 580 -17.78 -25.61 10.05
C SER A 580 -16.69 -25.78 11.12
N ALA A 581 -15.41 -25.83 10.75
CA ALA A 581 -14.32 -26.02 11.69
C ALA A 581 -14.27 -24.87 12.72
N GLY A 582 -14.16 -25.22 14.01
CA GLY A 582 -14.10 -24.24 15.10
C GLY A 582 -15.43 -23.59 15.49
N MET A 583 -16.55 -23.99 14.88
CA MET A 583 -17.89 -23.48 15.20
C MET A 583 -18.62 -24.37 16.21
N THR A 584 -19.56 -23.80 16.97
CA THR A 584 -20.51 -24.58 17.76
C THR A 584 -21.49 -25.33 16.84
N GLN A 585 -22.15 -26.38 17.36
CA GLN A 585 -23.12 -27.14 16.55
C GLN A 585 -24.27 -26.27 16.02
N GLY A 586 -24.76 -25.32 16.82
CA GLY A 586 -25.81 -24.38 16.40
C GLY A 586 -25.35 -23.43 15.29
N GLU A 587 -24.12 -22.92 15.38
CA GLU A 587 -23.53 -22.06 14.35
C GLU A 587 -23.27 -22.83 13.05
N ALA A 588 -22.75 -24.06 13.13
CA ALA A 588 -22.55 -24.91 11.98
C ALA A 588 -23.88 -25.22 11.26
N ALA A 589 -24.93 -25.59 12.01
CA ALA A 589 -26.26 -25.83 11.44
C ALA A 589 -26.87 -24.56 10.82
N ALA A 590 -26.64 -23.38 11.41
CA ALA A 590 -27.07 -22.10 10.82
C ALA A 590 -26.34 -21.80 9.50
N LEU A 591 -25.02 -22.05 9.44
CA LEU A 591 -24.25 -21.90 8.23
C LEU A 591 -24.73 -22.84 7.12
N MET A 592 -25.00 -24.11 7.43
CA MET A 592 -25.48 -25.08 6.43
C MET A 592 -26.86 -24.72 5.88
N ARG A 593 -27.76 -24.20 6.72
CA ARG A 593 -29.05 -23.65 6.25
C ARG A 593 -28.87 -22.45 5.32
N LEU A 594 -27.93 -21.57 5.63
CA LEU A 594 -27.57 -20.44 4.76
C LEU A 594 -27.00 -20.94 3.42
N LEU A 595 -26.14 -21.96 3.42
CA LEU A 595 -25.61 -22.52 2.17
C LEU A 595 -26.74 -23.09 1.30
N ARG A 596 -27.69 -23.84 1.88
CA ARG A 596 -28.85 -24.36 1.15
C ARG A 596 -29.73 -23.25 0.57
N SER A 597 -29.98 -22.16 1.32
CA SER A 597 -30.76 -21.04 0.78
C SER A 597 -30.03 -20.33 -0.36
N LEU A 598 -28.71 -20.17 -0.28
CA LEU A 598 -27.91 -19.58 -1.35
C LEU A 598 -27.97 -20.40 -2.65
N VAL A 599 -27.91 -21.73 -2.56
CA VAL A 599 -28.07 -22.62 -3.72
C VAL A 599 -29.44 -22.43 -4.36
N ALA A 600 -30.51 -22.47 -3.56
CA ALA A 600 -31.89 -22.36 -4.06
C ALA A 600 -32.17 -21.00 -4.71
N ASP A 601 -31.71 -19.91 -4.10
CA ASP A 601 -32.04 -18.55 -4.53
C ASP A 601 -31.15 -18.04 -5.68
N LEU A 602 -29.89 -18.51 -5.77
CA LEU A 602 -28.90 -17.99 -6.72
C LEU A 602 -28.52 -18.99 -7.82
N GLY A 603 -28.98 -20.24 -7.75
CA GLY A 603 -28.52 -21.30 -8.65
C GLY A 603 -27.02 -21.59 -8.51
N LEU A 604 -26.49 -21.40 -7.30
CA LEU A 604 -25.07 -21.60 -6.98
C LEU A 604 -24.76 -23.10 -6.88
N ALA A 605 -23.65 -23.55 -7.47
CA ALA A 605 -23.07 -24.85 -7.16
C ALA A 605 -22.07 -24.72 -6.01
N ILE A 606 -22.12 -25.62 -5.02
CA ILE A 606 -21.18 -25.64 -3.90
C ILE A 606 -20.43 -26.96 -3.89
N LEU A 607 -19.11 -26.87 -3.78
CA LEU A 607 -18.24 -28.02 -3.51
C LEU A 607 -17.62 -27.87 -2.12
N LEU A 608 -17.91 -28.81 -1.23
CA LEU A 608 -17.61 -28.74 0.19
C LEU A 608 -16.58 -29.81 0.58
N ILE A 609 -15.47 -29.44 1.19
CA ILE A 609 -14.59 -30.37 1.92
C ILE A 609 -14.95 -30.26 3.40
N GLU A 610 -15.24 -31.39 4.04
CA GLU A 610 -15.63 -31.40 5.44
C GLU A 610 -15.34 -32.78 6.09
N HIS A 611 -15.05 -32.77 7.40
CA HIS A 611 -14.69 -33.96 8.20
C HIS A 611 -15.77 -34.45 9.19
N ASN A 612 -16.66 -33.58 9.66
CA ASN A 612 -17.90 -33.92 10.34
C ASN A 612 -18.94 -34.56 9.40
N MET A 613 -18.95 -35.89 9.41
CA MET A 613 -19.88 -36.70 8.62
C MET A 613 -21.35 -36.35 8.85
N ARG A 614 -21.77 -35.84 10.02
CA ARG A 614 -23.19 -35.44 10.20
C ARG A 614 -23.55 -34.28 9.28
N VAL A 615 -22.67 -33.27 9.21
CA VAL A 615 -22.86 -32.09 8.37
C VAL A 615 -22.87 -32.50 6.90
N VAL A 616 -21.90 -33.31 6.47
CA VAL A 616 -21.83 -33.81 5.09
C VAL A 616 -23.12 -34.52 4.69
N MET A 617 -23.63 -35.40 5.55
CA MET A 617 -24.81 -36.21 5.27
C MET A 617 -26.11 -35.39 5.25
N GLU A 618 -26.16 -34.31 6.03
CA GLU A 618 -27.33 -33.43 6.10
C GLU A 618 -27.39 -32.43 4.94
N VAL A 619 -26.25 -31.93 4.47
CA VAL A 619 -26.20 -30.79 3.53
C VAL A 619 -25.98 -31.19 2.08
N SER A 620 -25.34 -32.33 1.81
CA SER A 620 -24.86 -32.69 0.47
C SER A 620 -25.89 -33.48 -0.32
N ASP A 621 -26.01 -33.18 -1.61
CA ASP A 621 -26.79 -33.94 -2.59
C ASP A 621 -25.96 -35.13 -3.13
N ARG A 622 -24.63 -34.96 -3.23
CA ARG A 622 -23.66 -35.98 -3.65
C ARG A 622 -22.42 -35.96 -2.78
N VAL A 623 -21.82 -37.13 -2.52
CA VAL A 623 -20.58 -37.28 -1.76
C VAL A 623 -19.58 -38.07 -2.59
N THR A 624 -18.36 -37.56 -2.71
CA THR A 624 -17.20 -38.22 -3.33
C THR A 624 -16.16 -38.51 -2.24
N VAL A 625 -15.63 -39.73 -2.22
CA VAL A 625 -14.60 -40.13 -1.25
C VAL A 625 -13.28 -40.31 -1.97
N LEU A 626 -12.25 -39.62 -1.50
CA LEU A 626 -10.87 -39.75 -1.97
C LEU A 626 -10.03 -40.51 -0.94
N ASP A 627 -9.16 -41.39 -1.42
CA ASP A 627 -8.10 -42.02 -0.62
C ASP A 627 -6.82 -42.14 -1.45
N TYR A 628 -5.68 -41.76 -0.88
CA TYR A 628 -4.37 -41.69 -1.58
C TYR A 628 -4.39 -41.03 -2.97
N GLY A 629 -5.24 -40.01 -3.18
CA GLY A 629 -5.36 -39.29 -4.45
C GLY A 629 -6.29 -39.95 -5.47
N GLU A 630 -6.92 -41.08 -5.14
CA GLU A 630 -7.85 -41.82 -6.02
C GLU A 630 -9.29 -41.72 -5.52
N LYS A 631 -10.25 -41.73 -6.45
CA LYS A 631 -11.68 -41.75 -6.12
C LYS A 631 -12.13 -43.17 -5.78
N ILE A 632 -12.45 -43.42 -4.51
CA ILE A 632 -12.85 -44.76 -4.05
C ILE A 632 -14.36 -44.98 -4.04
N ALA A 633 -15.18 -43.93 -3.87
CA ALA A 633 -16.63 -44.04 -3.91
C ALA A 633 -17.29 -42.71 -4.29
N GLU A 634 -18.47 -42.77 -4.91
CA GLU A 634 -19.28 -41.61 -5.27
C GLU A 634 -20.76 -41.97 -5.30
N GLY A 635 -21.62 -41.14 -4.70
CA GLY A 635 -23.07 -41.39 -4.67
C GLY A 635 -23.83 -40.44 -3.75
N ARG A 636 -25.09 -40.78 -3.45
CA ARG A 636 -25.86 -40.05 -2.42
C ARG A 636 -25.26 -40.32 -1.04
N PRO A 637 -25.39 -39.40 -0.07
CA PRO A 637 -24.77 -39.56 1.24
C PRO A 637 -25.07 -40.90 1.93
N ALA A 638 -26.32 -41.36 1.88
CA ALA A 638 -26.74 -42.62 2.48
C ALA A 638 -26.10 -43.87 1.82
N ASP A 639 -25.83 -43.79 0.51
CA ASP A 639 -25.22 -44.89 -0.25
C ASP A 639 -23.71 -44.96 0.05
N VAL A 640 -23.04 -43.80 0.11
CA VAL A 640 -21.60 -43.69 0.44
C VAL A 640 -21.30 -44.13 1.87
N GLN A 641 -22.19 -43.84 2.82
CA GLN A 641 -22.04 -44.26 4.22
C GLN A 641 -22.00 -45.79 4.38
N ARG A 642 -22.61 -46.53 3.45
CA ARG A 642 -22.70 -48.00 3.45
C ARG A 642 -21.60 -48.67 2.61
N ASP A 643 -20.81 -47.91 1.87
CA ASP A 643 -19.75 -48.48 1.03
C ASP A 643 -18.60 -49.03 1.89
N ALA A 644 -18.29 -50.32 1.71
CA ALA A 644 -17.27 -51.03 2.49
C ALA A 644 -15.88 -50.40 2.33
N ARG A 645 -15.54 -49.87 1.16
CA ARG A 645 -14.24 -49.22 0.88
C ARG A 645 -14.09 -47.92 1.66
N VAL A 646 -15.18 -47.18 1.82
CA VAL A 646 -15.21 -45.93 2.59
C VAL A 646 -15.04 -46.23 4.08
N ILE A 647 -15.73 -47.26 4.57
CA ILE A 647 -15.61 -47.72 5.97
C ILE A 647 -14.16 -48.18 6.24
N GLU A 648 -13.56 -48.94 5.31
CA GLU A 648 -12.17 -49.40 5.41
C GLU A 648 -11.17 -48.24 5.43
N ALA A 649 -11.33 -47.25 4.55
CA ALA A 649 -10.46 -46.07 4.48
C ALA A 649 -10.51 -45.22 5.77
N TYR A 650 -11.66 -45.15 6.44
CA TYR A 650 -11.84 -44.35 7.67
C TYR A 650 -11.56 -45.11 8.98
N LEU A 651 -11.73 -46.44 9.02
CA LEU A 651 -11.54 -47.27 10.23
C LEU A 651 -10.23 -48.08 10.23
N GLY A 652 -9.55 -48.17 9.08
CA GLY A 652 -8.35 -48.98 8.88
C GLY A 652 -8.66 -50.46 8.59
N ARG A 653 -7.83 -51.08 7.74
CA ARG A 653 -7.92 -52.46 7.22
C ARG A 653 -8.17 -53.57 8.26
N GLY A 654 -7.90 -53.34 9.54
CA GLY A 654 -7.99 -54.35 10.60
C GLY A 654 -9.33 -54.44 11.34
N ARG A 655 -10.26 -53.47 11.20
CA ARG A 655 -11.51 -53.46 12.01
C ARG A 655 -12.78 -53.84 11.24
N ALA A 656 -12.78 -53.79 9.91
CA ALA A 656 -13.95 -54.13 9.09
C ALA A 656 -14.28 -55.64 9.09
N MET A 657 -13.28 -56.52 9.33
CA MET A 657 -13.50 -57.98 9.42
C MET A 657 -14.08 -58.47 10.76
N GLY A 658 -14.30 -57.60 11.75
CA GLY A 658 -14.70 -58.01 13.10
C GLY A 658 -16.21 -58.11 13.36
N ARG A 659 -17.07 -57.92 12.35
CA ARG A 659 -18.54 -57.81 12.55
C ARG A 659 -19.38 -58.81 11.76
N SER A 660 -18.78 -59.88 11.25
CA SER A 660 -19.48 -60.97 10.55
C SER A 660 -19.32 -62.33 11.23
N VAL A 661 -19.26 -62.39 12.56
CA VAL A 661 -19.56 -63.60 13.33
C VAL A 661 -20.11 -63.17 14.70
N VAL A 662 -21.42 -63.29 14.87
CA VAL A 662 -22.14 -63.92 15.98
C VAL A 662 -23.61 -63.62 15.70
N SER A 663 -24.36 -64.71 15.53
CA SER A 663 -25.80 -64.85 15.29
C SER A 663 -26.68 -63.99 16.18
#